data_AF-A0A933M949-F1
#
_entry.id   AF-A0A933M949-F1
#
_cell.length_a   1.000
_cell.length_b   1.000
_cell.length_c   1.000
_cell.angle_alpha   90.00
_cell.angle_beta   90.00
_cell.angle_gamma   90.00
#
_symmetry.space_group_name_H-M   'P 1'
#
loop_
_entity.id
_entity.type
_entity.pdbx_description
1 polymer ?
#
loop_
_entity_poly.entity_id
_entity_poly.type
_entity_poly.pdbx_seq_one_letter_code
_entity_poly.pdbx_strand_id
1 'polypeptide(L)'
;MSVQVQEQKQSSLWDTPITALVKINWDVVILVALLVVAAVTRFYDLGSAAWSHDEAIHTHWSNDLYMGHGYIHNPVYHGPLLYHLTALAFFVLGDNDFSARAMPVLFGLVMIALPFFFRGWLGKRGWVVTSVLLFISPVVAHYARVDRHDIYVEVFVILMALAIMKYLTTRRANWLYFASAVLALGFTAMETTFIFMALFGYFLAGVFTYDWFNKRAPGAKWSNAALAAVFGLPFALVAIVMFLIEKYRVDASEERDASKNALDVPAFDLLLVLGTFIAPMGLTPLFIKYGFALINSLLQTNLSADPTNYASISSISAGGFVLVLFIALSAAVGLLWNWRKWLLCAVWFYPIMLIFFTTFFTNPAGIGSGFVGSLGYWISQQSVQRGGQPQYYYLLVTMPMYEYLPYLFGGIGLLYILVRRSWKRAAVYGIVLLALAALEAYIWFTPGIVQPVPGAPDQTWLLQGFPFFSGKDSLQASNFTVLLLGFLMPLFFALAYDPDDESTRFPTLLGVWAIGVLVLFSWAGEKMPWLTMHLAIPLAFVAGYFMDDVLHADWRALVKQGALWMAIVFALGLLVLAFQFFFGPAPLAGTPLDEFAARASTIVAILIIGACAGIVVYLGMSLGLKNALRVLAVTLFVILAVFTVRTMASAAYYNKDMATEVIVYAQGTPDVPAAMNEIEELSRRLCAQTQTDAKLKLNCDNGKIKVAYDDDSSWPFVWYFRDYPNAQFYGKKPGGPFDAEVVIIGDANEGEVKPFLGNRYVKRQMRLVWWPAEDYKGLTWTKLLGGTDESGNPVQGFLQPENFKKIVRDIWFFRKYGYNLSSWPFVHRFSLYVRKDVANQLWQYAGVVPPTAVENDPYTVKFIADLQAQATVMGADGAFDGPKNMALASDGSLYVLDTNNHRVEKFDATRKFVKAWGAQGNAPGQFNEPWGIAVAPDGTVYVADTWNHRIEKFDQDGNFISAWGVFGDVGEAYDQNLLQLYGPRAIAIDKEGNLWVADTGNERIIEYSSQGEPLDVYGGTGAAVGQFLEPVGIAIGADGNFYVADTWNRRIQVFDASFEPLQQIDIEAWDSQSVVNKPYIAVDAEGNLYVTDPEGYRVIKFGKDGQVRAVWGIPGSSLTSMQLPTGIALDAQGNLYIADAGNNRVLIFDAVRQ
;
A
#
# COMPACT_ATOMS: atom_id res chain seq x y z
N MET A 1 31.62 2.56 53.36
CA MET A 1 32.07 1.21 53.79
C MET A 1 32.97 0.65 52.70
N SER A 2 34.22 0.39 53.02
CA SER A 2 35.23 -0.21 52.14
C SER A 2 34.90 -1.68 51.88
N VAL A 3 34.43 -1.99 50.67
CA VAL A 3 34.26 -3.38 50.22
C VAL A 3 35.58 -3.82 49.61
N GLN A 4 36.31 -4.68 50.33
CA GLN A 4 37.45 -5.39 49.77
C GLN A 4 36.96 -6.31 48.64
N VAL A 5 37.51 -6.13 47.45
CA VAL A 5 37.32 -7.02 46.32
C VAL A 5 38.26 -8.21 46.52
N GLN A 6 37.72 -9.34 46.97
CA GLN A 6 38.40 -10.62 46.80
C GLN A 6 38.38 -10.98 45.31
N GLU A 7 39.55 -11.12 44.72
CA GLU A 7 39.73 -11.75 43.40
C GLU A 7 39.22 -13.19 43.45
N GLN A 8 37.99 -13.41 42.99
CA GLN A 8 37.51 -14.74 42.67
C GLN A 8 38.10 -15.17 41.33
N LYS A 9 39.03 -16.12 41.40
CA LYS A 9 39.58 -16.90 40.27
C LYS A 9 38.42 -17.37 39.38
N GLN A 10 38.35 -16.90 38.13
CA GLN A 10 37.34 -17.33 37.16
C GLN A 10 37.53 -18.82 36.85
N SER A 11 36.54 -19.65 37.23
CA SER A 11 36.41 -21.02 36.71
C SER A 11 36.03 -20.97 35.23
N SER A 12 36.57 -21.89 34.43
CA SER A 12 36.21 -22.07 33.03
C SER A 12 34.70 -22.35 32.89
N LEU A 13 34.10 -21.85 31.80
CA LEU A 13 32.68 -22.02 31.49
C LEU A 13 32.29 -23.50 31.34
N TRP A 14 33.27 -24.35 30.99
CA TRP A 14 33.14 -25.80 30.87
C TRP A 14 33.21 -26.54 32.21
N ASP A 15 33.75 -25.91 33.25
CA ASP A 15 33.90 -26.49 34.60
C ASP A 15 32.78 -26.06 35.54
N THR A 16 31.87 -25.21 35.07
CA THR A 16 30.77 -24.67 35.87
C THR A 16 29.50 -25.45 35.55
N PRO A 17 28.90 -26.20 36.50
CA PRO A 17 27.63 -26.90 36.25
C PRO A 17 26.58 -25.93 35.73
N ILE A 18 25.73 -26.33 34.76
CA ILE A 18 24.64 -25.49 34.23
C ILE A 18 23.72 -24.99 35.36
N THR A 19 23.55 -25.81 36.40
CA THR A 19 22.80 -25.47 37.62
C THR A 19 23.49 -24.40 38.49
N ALA A 20 24.81 -24.23 38.38
CA ALA A 20 25.57 -23.14 38.99
C ALA A 20 25.62 -21.88 38.11
N LEU A 21 25.42 -22.01 36.79
CA LEU A 21 25.31 -20.89 35.84
C LEU A 21 23.98 -20.13 35.99
N VAL A 22 22.90 -20.79 36.44
CA VAL A 22 21.59 -20.17 36.68
C VAL A 22 21.14 -20.39 38.12
N LYS A 23 21.38 -19.40 38.99
CA LYS A 23 20.70 -19.36 40.31
C LYS A 23 19.22 -19.08 40.09
N ILE A 24 18.38 -20.10 40.19
CA ILE A 24 16.92 -19.97 40.12
C ILE A 24 16.46 -19.06 41.26
N ASN A 25 16.04 -17.85 40.90
CA ASN A 25 15.42 -16.88 41.81
C ASN A 25 14.05 -16.49 41.24
N TRP A 26 13.28 -15.73 42.02
CA TRP A 26 11.94 -15.31 41.58
C TRP A 26 11.95 -14.48 40.30
N ASP A 27 13.02 -13.72 40.02
CA ASP A 27 13.11 -12.95 38.77
C ASP A 27 13.19 -13.88 37.55
N VAL A 28 13.98 -14.96 37.63
CA VAL A 28 14.08 -15.98 36.58
C VAL A 28 12.76 -16.73 36.43
N VAL A 29 12.09 -17.08 37.53
CA VAL A 29 10.77 -17.74 37.49
C VAL A 29 9.73 -16.87 36.80
N ILE A 30 9.68 -15.57 37.12
CA ILE A 30 8.76 -14.61 36.48
C ILE A 30 9.07 -14.48 34.99
N LEU A 31 10.34 -14.35 34.62
CA LEU A 31 10.75 -14.25 33.22
C LEU A 31 10.33 -15.51 32.43
N VAL A 32 10.62 -16.70 32.96
CA VAL A 32 10.25 -17.96 32.30
C VAL A 32 8.73 -18.09 32.17
N ALA A 33 7.96 -17.76 33.22
CA ALA A 33 6.51 -17.78 33.16
C ALA A 33 5.96 -16.83 32.09
N LEU A 34 6.50 -15.60 32.02
CA LEU A 34 6.12 -14.62 31.00
C LEU A 34 6.44 -15.13 29.59
N LEU A 35 7.63 -15.72 29.38
CA LEU A 35 8.05 -16.24 28.08
C LEU A 35 7.25 -17.47 27.65
N VAL A 36 6.84 -18.34 28.57
CA VAL A 36 5.96 -19.48 28.25
C VAL A 36 4.60 -18.97 27.75
N VAL A 37 3.99 -18.02 28.45
CA VAL A 37 2.71 -17.42 28.03
C VAL A 37 2.87 -16.66 26.71
N ALA A 38 3.96 -15.91 26.55
CA ALA A 38 4.27 -15.22 25.30
C ALA A 38 4.46 -16.21 24.14
N ALA A 39 5.18 -17.32 24.35
CA ALA A 39 5.38 -18.34 23.31
C ALA A 39 4.05 -18.97 22.88
N VAL A 40 3.22 -19.39 23.84
CA VAL A 40 1.89 -19.96 23.55
C VAL A 40 1.04 -19.00 22.75
N THR A 41 0.99 -17.72 23.15
CA THR A 41 0.17 -16.72 22.48
C THR A 41 0.73 -16.29 21.12
N ARG A 42 2.05 -16.24 20.93
CA ARG A 42 2.66 -15.78 19.67
C ARG A 42 2.66 -16.86 18.58
N PHE A 43 2.84 -18.13 18.95
CA PHE A 43 2.75 -19.25 18.01
C PHE A 43 1.31 -19.69 17.70
N TYR A 44 0.32 -19.23 18.46
CA TYR A 44 -1.08 -19.54 18.20
C TYR A 44 -1.51 -19.03 16.82
N ASP A 45 -2.11 -19.92 16.02
CA ASP A 45 -2.78 -19.62 14.75
C ASP A 45 -1.92 -18.79 13.76
N LEU A 46 -0.65 -19.16 13.65
CA LEU A 46 0.34 -18.40 12.88
C LEU A 46 0.22 -18.62 11.37
N GLY A 47 -0.14 -19.82 10.92
CA GLY A 47 -0.18 -20.19 9.50
C GLY A 47 -1.46 -19.83 8.75
N SER A 48 -2.54 -19.43 9.42
CA SER A 48 -3.83 -19.18 8.76
C SER A 48 -4.04 -17.76 8.25
N ALA A 49 -3.16 -16.81 8.62
CA ALA A 49 -3.29 -15.41 8.21
C ALA A 49 -2.88 -15.25 6.74
N ALA A 50 -3.64 -14.43 6.00
CA ALA A 50 -3.33 -14.12 4.62
C ALA A 50 -1.95 -13.45 4.51
N TRP A 51 -1.24 -13.69 3.42
CA TRP A 51 0.05 -13.04 3.18
C TRP A 51 -0.15 -11.58 2.79
N SER A 52 0.58 -10.68 3.47
CA SER A 52 0.73 -9.32 2.97
C SER A 52 1.58 -9.30 1.71
N HIS A 53 1.47 -8.21 0.93
CA HIS A 53 2.30 -8.00 -0.25
C HIS A 53 3.80 -8.17 0.06
N ASP A 54 4.30 -7.49 1.09
CA ASP A 54 5.72 -7.50 1.45
C ASP A 54 6.17 -8.85 2.03
N GLU A 55 5.29 -9.50 2.79
CA GLU A 55 5.57 -10.80 3.41
C GLU A 55 5.73 -11.92 2.35
N ALA A 56 4.94 -11.87 1.28
CA ALA A 56 5.08 -12.78 0.15
C ALA A 56 6.42 -12.60 -0.58
N ILE A 57 6.91 -11.36 -0.70
CA ILE A 57 8.24 -11.06 -1.27
C ILE A 57 9.34 -11.67 -0.40
N HIS A 58 9.27 -11.45 0.91
CA HIS A 58 10.27 -11.96 1.85
C HIS A 58 10.37 -13.48 1.81
N THR A 59 9.22 -14.15 1.86
CA THR A 59 9.14 -15.61 1.87
C THR A 59 9.55 -16.22 0.54
N HIS A 60 9.19 -15.61 -0.59
CA HIS A 60 9.62 -16.06 -1.92
C HIS A 60 11.15 -16.08 -2.06
N TRP A 61 11.82 -14.97 -1.77
CA TRP A 61 13.29 -14.89 -1.88
C TRP A 61 14.02 -15.73 -0.83
N SER A 62 13.42 -15.90 0.36
CA SER A 62 13.93 -16.82 1.38
C SER A 62 13.82 -18.28 0.92
N ASN A 63 12.74 -18.61 0.21
CA ASN A 63 12.55 -19.94 -0.35
C ASN A 63 13.53 -20.23 -1.48
N ASP A 64 13.79 -19.27 -2.37
CA ASP A 64 14.82 -19.41 -3.41
C ASP A 64 16.23 -19.65 -2.82
N LEU A 65 16.56 -18.95 -1.73
CA LEU A 65 17.78 -19.18 -0.99
C LEU A 65 17.82 -20.60 -0.38
N TYR A 66 16.69 -21.05 0.20
CA TYR A 66 16.55 -22.39 0.77
C TYR A 66 16.66 -23.51 -0.29
N MET A 67 16.04 -23.34 -1.46
CA MET A 67 16.06 -24.29 -2.57
C MET A 67 17.41 -24.30 -3.34
N GLY A 68 18.31 -23.37 -3.04
CA GLY A 68 19.62 -23.28 -3.70
C GLY A 68 19.60 -22.53 -5.04
N HIS A 69 18.52 -21.81 -5.35
CA HIS A 69 18.46 -20.89 -6.51
C HIS A 69 19.28 -19.62 -6.28
N GLY A 70 19.62 -19.33 -5.02
CA GLY A 70 20.46 -18.20 -4.61
C GLY A 70 19.64 -16.98 -4.18
N TYR A 71 20.34 -15.94 -3.71
CA TYR A 71 19.74 -14.67 -3.31
C TYR A 71 20.69 -13.51 -3.62
N ILE A 72 20.17 -12.50 -4.30
CA ILE A 72 20.90 -11.28 -4.65
C ILE A 72 20.32 -10.12 -3.85
N HIS A 73 21.13 -9.57 -2.94
CA HIS A 73 20.74 -8.40 -2.16
C HIS A 73 20.47 -7.19 -3.07
N ASN A 74 19.25 -6.67 -2.97
CA ASN A 74 18.78 -5.46 -3.64
C ASN A 74 18.29 -4.47 -2.57
N PRO A 75 18.73 -3.19 -2.59
CA PRO A 75 18.30 -2.18 -1.60
C PRO A 75 16.79 -1.99 -1.50
N VAL A 76 16.05 -2.29 -2.58
CA VAL A 76 14.57 -2.25 -2.61
C VAL A 76 13.96 -3.23 -1.60
N TYR A 77 14.66 -4.33 -1.32
CA TYR A 77 14.23 -5.44 -0.48
C TYR A 77 14.80 -5.37 0.95
N HIS A 78 15.39 -4.24 1.34
CA HIS A 78 15.99 -4.00 2.66
C HIS A 78 17.09 -5.01 3.03
N GLY A 79 17.36 -5.16 4.33
CA GLY A 79 18.51 -5.89 4.83
C GLY A 79 18.43 -7.42 4.63
N PRO A 80 19.56 -8.08 4.28
CA PRO A 80 19.59 -9.50 3.95
C PRO A 80 19.30 -10.45 5.13
N LEU A 81 19.38 -9.99 6.39
CA LEU A 81 19.30 -10.85 7.56
C LEU A 81 17.96 -11.61 7.65
N LEU A 82 16.85 -10.93 7.36
CA LEU A 82 15.51 -11.52 7.38
C LEU A 82 15.46 -12.75 6.46
N TYR A 83 15.89 -12.58 5.21
CA TYR A 83 15.87 -13.65 4.20
C TYR A 83 16.68 -14.88 4.63
N HIS A 84 17.84 -14.66 5.24
CA HIS A 84 18.69 -15.75 5.73
C HIS A 84 18.08 -16.45 6.95
N LEU A 85 17.44 -15.71 7.85
CA LEU A 85 16.77 -16.29 9.02
C LEU A 85 15.53 -17.07 8.63
N THR A 86 14.71 -16.55 7.71
CA THR A 86 13.53 -17.24 7.19
C THR A 86 13.94 -18.49 6.38
N ALA A 87 14.99 -18.42 5.55
CA ALA A 87 15.56 -19.59 4.89
C ALA A 87 16.09 -20.65 5.88
N LEU A 88 16.71 -20.21 6.99
CA LEU A 88 17.11 -21.11 8.07
C LEU A 88 15.89 -21.77 8.75
N ALA A 89 14.79 -21.03 8.92
CA ALA A 89 13.55 -21.60 9.45
C ALA A 89 12.99 -22.67 8.51
N PHE A 90 13.00 -22.43 7.19
CA PHE A 90 12.63 -23.43 6.18
C PHE A 90 13.53 -24.66 6.23
N PHE A 91 14.84 -24.47 6.39
CA PHE A 91 15.78 -25.58 6.53
C PHE A 91 15.48 -26.48 7.75
N VAL A 92 15.07 -25.89 8.88
CA VAL A 92 14.83 -26.62 10.13
C VAL A 92 13.42 -27.21 10.21
N LEU A 93 12.40 -26.50 9.70
CA LEU A 93 10.98 -26.81 9.92
C LEU A 93 10.20 -27.15 8.63
N GLY A 94 10.85 -27.10 7.46
CA GLY A 94 10.20 -27.14 6.15
C GLY A 94 9.63 -25.78 5.73
N ASP A 95 9.37 -25.60 4.45
CA ASP A 95 8.79 -24.39 3.85
C ASP A 95 7.26 -24.41 3.90
N ASN A 96 6.69 -23.81 4.95
CA ASN A 96 5.24 -23.72 5.13
C ASN A 96 4.86 -22.40 5.81
N ASP A 97 3.56 -22.11 5.87
CA ASP A 97 3.08 -20.82 6.37
C ASP A 97 3.43 -20.57 7.84
N PHE A 98 3.57 -21.63 8.64
CA PHE A 98 3.97 -21.52 10.03
C PHE A 98 5.46 -21.20 10.17
N SER A 99 6.34 -21.91 9.45
CA SER A 99 7.79 -21.74 9.56
C SER A 99 8.26 -20.38 9.05
N ALA A 100 7.61 -19.84 8.02
CA ALA A 100 7.89 -18.51 7.47
C ALA A 100 7.77 -17.39 8.52
N ARG A 101 6.87 -17.53 9.50
CA ARG A 101 6.65 -16.54 10.57
C ARG A 101 7.31 -16.94 11.89
N ALA A 102 8.07 -18.04 11.93
CA ALA A 102 8.68 -18.53 13.17
C ALA A 102 9.79 -17.61 13.71
N MET A 103 10.62 -17.04 12.83
CA MET A 103 11.73 -16.16 13.24
C MET A 103 11.26 -14.82 13.84
N PRO A 104 10.27 -14.11 13.25
CA PRO A 104 9.66 -12.95 13.89
C PRO A 104 9.13 -13.25 15.30
N VAL A 105 8.49 -14.42 15.50
CA VAL A 105 7.99 -14.84 16.81
C VAL A 105 9.13 -15.01 17.81
N LEU A 106 10.22 -15.68 17.42
CA LEU A 106 11.39 -15.87 18.29
C LEU A 106 12.02 -14.52 18.68
N PHE A 107 12.16 -13.59 17.74
CA PHE A 107 12.65 -12.24 18.05
C PHE A 107 11.67 -11.46 18.93
N GLY A 108 10.37 -11.65 18.77
CA GLY A 108 9.35 -11.14 19.69
C GLY A 108 9.53 -11.65 21.13
N LEU A 109 9.85 -12.94 21.31
CA LEU A 109 10.14 -13.51 22.64
C LEU A 109 11.44 -12.94 23.22
N VAL A 110 12.47 -12.79 22.40
CA VAL A 110 13.73 -12.15 22.81
C VAL A 110 13.45 -10.74 23.29
N MET A 111 12.71 -9.94 22.54
CA MET A 111 12.36 -8.57 22.90
C MET A 111 11.62 -8.48 24.25
N ILE A 112 10.69 -9.40 24.51
CA ILE A 112 9.99 -9.49 25.81
C ILE A 112 10.97 -9.84 26.95
N ALA A 113 12.02 -10.61 26.68
CA ALA A 113 13.04 -10.96 27.68
C ALA A 113 14.06 -9.83 27.94
N LEU A 114 14.36 -8.98 26.95
CA LEU A 114 15.45 -8.00 27.03
C LEU A 114 15.40 -7.06 28.25
N PRO A 115 14.23 -6.54 28.70
CA PRO A 115 14.17 -5.69 29.87
C PRO A 115 14.77 -6.31 31.14
N PHE A 116 14.78 -7.65 31.26
CA PHE A 116 15.44 -8.37 32.36
C PHE A 116 16.92 -8.00 32.51
N PHE A 117 17.64 -7.75 31.41
CA PHE A 117 19.05 -7.34 31.45
C PHE A 117 19.25 -5.89 31.90
N PHE A 118 18.17 -5.10 31.89
CA PHE A 118 18.13 -3.73 32.41
C PHE A 118 17.65 -3.64 33.87
N ARG A 119 17.37 -4.76 34.55
CA ARG A 119 16.89 -4.78 35.95
C ARG A 119 17.73 -3.99 36.95
N GLY A 120 19.02 -3.81 36.67
CA GLY A 120 19.92 -2.98 37.50
C GLY A 120 19.57 -1.48 37.45
N TRP A 121 18.94 -1.02 36.37
CA TRP A 121 18.52 0.37 36.19
C TRP A 121 16.99 0.56 36.25
N LEU A 122 16.22 -0.41 35.75
CA LEU A 122 14.76 -0.42 35.82
C LEU A 122 14.22 -0.76 37.22
N GLY A 123 15.06 -1.28 38.12
CA GLY A 123 14.64 -1.75 39.43
C GLY A 123 13.97 -3.12 39.38
N LYS A 124 13.54 -3.61 40.55
CA LYS A 124 13.02 -4.99 40.71
C LYS A 124 11.67 -5.21 40.04
N ARG A 125 10.85 -4.16 39.93
CA ARG A 125 9.48 -4.23 39.42
C ARG A 125 9.39 -3.62 38.03
N GLY A 126 10.19 -2.59 37.74
CA GLY A 126 10.17 -1.90 36.46
C GLY A 126 10.48 -2.80 35.26
N TRP A 127 11.44 -3.73 35.37
CA TRP A 127 11.73 -4.65 34.26
C TRP A 127 10.57 -5.60 33.94
N VAL A 128 9.84 -6.06 34.97
CA VAL A 128 8.64 -6.89 34.80
C VAL A 128 7.56 -6.08 34.11
N VAL A 129 7.33 -4.84 34.56
CA VAL A 129 6.35 -3.93 33.92
C VAL A 129 6.71 -3.68 32.47
N THR A 130 7.95 -3.34 32.14
CA THR A 130 8.38 -3.16 30.75
C THR A 130 8.17 -4.43 29.92
N SER A 131 8.52 -5.60 30.45
CA SER A 131 8.33 -6.88 29.74
C SER A 131 6.86 -7.19 29.50
N VAL A 132 5.99 -6.90 30.48
CA VAL A 132 4.53 -7.03 30.35
C VAL A 132 3.98 -6.05 29.32
N LEU A 133 4.44 -4.79 29.31
CA LEU A 133 4.04 -3.79 28.31
C LEU A 133 4.39 -4.23 26.89
N LEU A 134 5.60 -4.76 26.68
CA LEU A 134 6.00 -5.31 25.38
C LEU A 134 5.21 -6.58 25.02
N PHE A 135 4.88 -7.41 26.01
CA PHE A 135 4.05 -8.59 25.81
C PHE A 135 2.61 -8.25 25.39
N ILE A 136 1.98 -7.26 26.02
CA ILE A 136 0.58 -6.90 25.73
C ILE A 136 0.42 -5.80 24.68
N SER A 137 1.52 -5.22 24.18
CA SER A 137 1.48 -4.16 23.16
C SER A 137 0.82 -4.69 21.87
N PRO A 138 -0.25 -4.03 21.36
CA PRO A 138 -0.90 -4.43 20.12
C PRO A 138 0.03 -4.39 18.91
N VAL A 139 0.86 -3.35 18.82
CA VAL A 139 1.78 -3.16 17.69
C VAL A 139 2.88 -4.22 17.70
N VAL A 140 3.49 -4.45 18.87
CA VAL A 140 4.50 -5.50 19.05
C VAL A 140 3.93 -6.89 18.78
N ALA A 141 2.71 -7.17 19.26
CA ALA A 141 2.07 -8.46 19.05
C ALA A 141 1.79 -8.78 17.59
N HIS A 142 1.38 -7.76 16.82
CA HIS A 142 1.13 -7.89 15.39
C HIS A 142 2.43 -8.14 14.61
N TYR A 143 3.44 -7.27 14.75
CA TYR A 143 4.69 -7.42 13.99
C TYR A 143 5.60 -8.56 14.46
N ALA A 144 5.39 -9.11 15.66
CA ALA A 144 6.03 -10.36 16.07
C ALA A 144 5.43 -11.60 15.39
N ARG A 145 4.37 -11.47 14.58
CA ARG A 145 3.66 -12.59 13.91
C ARG A 145 3.57 -12.44 12.39
N VAL A 146 4.27 -11.46 11.83
CA VAL A 146 4.36 -11.19 10.39
C VAL A 146 5.84 -11.14 10.01
N ASP A 147 6.23 -11.73 8.88
CA ASP A 147 7.62 -11.70 8.42
C ASP A 147 8.01 -10.30 7.91
N ARG A 148 8.50 -9.44 8.81
CA ARG A 148 8.86 -8.02 8.59
C ARG A 148 10.16 -7.65 9.29
N HIS A 149 10.88 -6.67 8.74
CA HIS A 149 12.21 -6.27 9.22
C HIS A 149 12.21 -5.62 10.63
N ASP A 150 11.17 -4.86 10.98
CA ASP A 150 11.16 -3.99 12.17
C ASP A 150 11.41 -4.73 13.49
N ILE A 151 10.85 -5.94 13.66
CA ILE A 151 11.02 -6.75 14.88
C ILE A 151 12.49 -7.12 15.13
N TYR A 152 13.25 -7.37 14.06
CA TYR A 152 14.67 -7.71 14.14
C TYR A 152 15.50 -6.49 14.52
N VAL A 153 15.22 -5.35 13.87
CA VAL A 153 15.89 -4.07 14.14
C VAL A 153 15.73 -3.69 15.61
N GLU A 154 14.52 -3.76 16.14
CA GLU A 154 14.23 -3.34 17.52
C GLU A 154 14.94 -4.18 18.58
N VAL A 155 15.09 -5.48 18.36
CA VAL A 155 15.94 -6.33 19.21
C VAL A 155 17.38 -5.80 19.23
N PHE A 156 17.96 -5.47 18.07
CA PHE A 156 19.31 -4.94 17.99
C PHE A 156 19.43 -3.52 18.57
N VAL A 157 18.41 -2.67 18.46
CA VAL A 157 18.37 -1.35 19.08
C VAL A 157 18.39 -1.45 20.60
N ILE A 158 17.56 -2.33 21.18
CA ILE A 158 17.56 -2.57 22.64
C ILE A 158 18.91 -3.16 23.10
N LEU A 159 19.48 -4.09 22.34
CA LEU A 159 20.80 -4.67 22.62
C LEU A 159 21.93 -3.63 22.51
N MET A 160 21.84 -2.70 21.57
CA MET A 160 22.78 -1.58 21.44
C MET A 160 22.67 -0.64 22.63
N ALA A 161 21.45 -0.28 23.06
CA ALA A 161 21.24 0.50 24.27
C ALA A 161 21.83 -0.20 25.51
N LEU A 162 21.68 -1.53 25.60
CA LEU A 162 22.29 -2.33 26.67
C LEU A 162 23.81 -2.27 26.61
N ALA A 163 24.40 -2.46 25.43
CA ALA A 163 25.84 -2.45 25.21
C ALA A 163 26.46 -1.09 25.58
N ILE A 164 25.83 0.00 25.15
CA ILE A 164 26.20 1.38 25.49
C ILE A 164 26.19 1.55 27.00
N MET A 165 25.07 1.25 27.67
CA MET A 165 24.94 1.45 29.11
C MET A 165 25.92 0.58 29.92
N LYS A 166 26.14 -0.66 29.51
CA LYS A 166 27.12 -1.55 30.14
C LYS A 166 28.55 -1.09 29.92
N TYR A 167 28.89 -0.55 28.75
CA TYR A 167 30.22 -0.02 28.51
C TYR A 167 30.46 1.27 29.29
N LEU A 168 29.50 2.21 29.31
CA LEU A 168 29.61 3.45 30.08
C LEU A 168 29.80 3.21 31.59
N THR A 169 29.23 2.11 32.12
CA THR A 169 29.33 1.77 33.55
C THR A 169 30.54 0.89 33.90
N THR A 170 30.91 -0.06 33.03
CA THR A 170 31.96 -1.05 33.38
C THR A 170 33.28 -0.85 32.65
N ARG A 171 33.27 -0.10 31.53
CA ARG A 171 34.40 0.13 30.63
C ARG A 171 35.10 -1.16 30.13
N ARG A 172 34.41 -2.31 30.19
CA ARG A 172 34.96 -3.60 29.74
C ARG A 172 34.91 -3.70 28.21
N ALA A 173 36.03 -4.05 27.59
CA ALA A 173 36.16 -4.14 26.14
C ALA A 173 35.16 -5.09 25.46
N ASN A 174 34.73 -6.15 26.16
CA ASN A 174 33.73 -7.09 25.63
C ASN A 174 32.42 -6.39 25.21
N TRP A 175 32.02 -5.31 25.88
CA TRP A 175 30.83 -4.55 25.50
C TRP A 175 31.03 -3.70 24.23
N LEU A 176 32.27 -3.30 23.90
CA LEU A 176 32.59 -2.69 22.61
C LEU A 176 32.51 -3.71 21.47
N TYR A 177 33.05 -4.92 21.70
CA TYR A 177 32.97 -6.00 20.71
C TYR A 177 31.53 -6.41 20.46
N PHE A 178 30.75 -6.54 21.54
CA PHE A 178 29.32 -6.81 21.45
C PHE A 178 28.56 -5.69 20.73
N ALA A 179 28.82 -4.41 21.06
CA ALA A 179 28.23 -3.29 20.33
C ALA A 179 28.58 -3.32 18.83
N SER A 180 29.81 -3.70 18.47
CA SER A 180 30.25 -3.83 17.07
C SER A 180 29.49 -4.93 16.33
N ALA A 181 29.30 -6.10 16.94
CA ALA A 181 28.52 -7.19 16.36
C ALA A 181 27.03 -6.81 16.21
N VAL A 182 26.44 -6.19 17.23
CA VAL A 182 25.04 -5.73 17.21
C VAL A 182 24.83 -4.65 16.15
N LEU A 183 25.81 -3.74 15.97
CA LEU A 183 25.76 -2.74 14.91
C LEU A 183 25.71 -3.37 13.51
N ALA A 184 26.57 -4.37 13.26
CA ALA A 184 26.57 -5.08 11.98
C ALA A 184 25.24 -5.79 11.75
N LEU A 185 24.73 -6.50 12.77
CA LEU A 185 23.44 -7.19 12.67
C LEU A 185 22.27 -6.22 12.41
N GLY A 186 22.26 -5.06 13.06
CA GLY A 186 21.29 -4.00 12.79
C GLY A 186 21.31 -3.55 11.33
N PHE A 187 22.49 -3.27 10.77
CA PHE A 187 22.61 -2.90 9.36
C PHE A 187 22.21 -4.01 8.39
N THR A 188 22.50 -5.27 8.73
CA THR A 188 22.02 -6.40 7.93
C THR A 188 20.50 -6.61 8.08
N ALA A 189 19.86 -6.04 9.10
CA ALA A 189 18.42 -6.13 9.30
C ALA A 189 17.66 -5.07 8.49
N MET A 190 18.02 -3.79 8.62
CA MET A 190 17.36 -2.68 7.91
C MET A 190 18.12 -1.35 8.01
N GLU A 191 17.86 -0.45 7.07
CA GLU A 191 18.41 0.91 6.99
C GLU A 191 17.95 1.84 8.12
N THR A 192 16.81 1.57 8.77
CA THR A 192 16.34 2.35 9.92
C THR A 192 17.36 2.37 11.06
N THR A 193 18.29 1.41 11.10
CA THR A 193 19.47 1.41 11.99
C THR A 193 20.26 2.72 11.93
N PHE A 194 20.37 3.39 10.77
CA PHE A 194 21.04 4.69 10.66
C PHE A 194 20.38 5.76 11.57
N ILE A 195 19.05 5.78 11.66
CA ILE A 195 18.30 6.72 12.52
C ILE A 195 18.65 6.46 13.99
N PHE A 196 18.59 5.21 14.44
CA PHE A 196 18.90 4.85 15.82
C PHE A 196 20.36 5.13 16.18
N MET A 197 21.29 4.90 15.25
CA MET A 197 22.70 5.20 15.51
C MET A 197 22.99 6.69 15.54
N ALA A 198 22.28 7.50 14.73
CA ALA A 198 22.33 8.96 14.87
C ALA A 198 21.79 9.40 16.24
N LEU A 199 20.70 8.79 16.71
CA LEU A 199 20.07 9.09 17.99
C LEU A 199 20.95 8.69 19.20
N PHE A 200 21.49 7.48 19.21
CA PHE A 200 22.42 7.03 20.24
C PHE A 200 23.77 7.77 20.15
N GLY A 201 24.20 8.12 18.94
CA GLY A 201 25.34 9.00 18.70
C GLY A 201 25.14 10.39 19.32
N TYR A 202 23.95 10.97 19.19
CA TYR A 202 23.58 12.23 19.87
C TYR A 202 23.72 12.11 21.38
N PHE A 203 23.14 11.07 21.98
CA PHE A 203 23.27 10.81 23.42
C PHE A 203 24.74 10.69 23.84
N LEU A 204 25.52 9.85 23.13
CA LEU A 204 26.93 9.64 23.43
C LEU A 204 27.77 10.91 23.28
N ALA A 205 27.49 11.71 22.25
CA ALA A 205 28.13 13.01 22.02
C ALA A 205 27.82 13.99 23.16
N GLY A 206 26.56 14.07 23.60
CA GLY A 206 26.16 14.87 24.75
C GLY A 206 26.87 14.44 26.02
N VAL A 207 26.89 13.13 26.31
CA VAL A 207 27.60 12.54 27.48
C VAL A 207 29.09 12.85 27.41
N PHE A 208 29.73 12.60 26.25
CA PHE A 208 31.15 12.88 26.06
C PHE A 208 31.48 14.35 26.31
N THR A 209 30.72 15.25 25.68
CA THR A 209 30.93 16.69 25.77
C THR A 209 30.80 17.17 27.21
N TYR A 210 29.73 16.76 27.90
CA TYR A 210 29.48 17.19 29.27
C TYR A 210 30.52 16.63 30.25
N ASP A 211 30.82 15.32 30.20
CA ASP A 211 31.80 14.69 31.09
C ASP A 211 33.21 15.26 30.87
N TRP A 212 33.59 15.50 29.61
CA TRP A 212 34.89 16.06 29.25
C TRP A 212 35.05 17.52 29.71
N PHE A 213 34.05 18.37 29.46
CA PHE A 213 34.08 19.76 29.94
C PHE A 213 34.03 19.84 31.46
N ASN A 214 33.24 18.99 32.14
CA ASN A 214 33.17 18.96 33.60
C ASN A 214 34.52 18.61 34.23
N LYS A 215 35.29 17.68 33.62
CA LYS A 215 36.66 17.37 34.07
C LYS A 215 37.64 18.55 33.92
N ARG A 216 37.46 19.39 32.89
CA ARG A 216 38.36 20.54 32.61
C ARG A 216 38.00 21.80 33.38
N ALA A 217 36.71 22.08 33.52
CA ALA A 217 36.19 23.29 34.16
C ALA A 217 34.97 22.95 35.03
N PRO A 218 35.16 22.37 36.23
CA PRO A 218 34.08 21.90 37.12
C PRO A 218 33.07 22.98 37.52
N GLY A 219 33.43 24.27 37.41
CA GLY A 219 32.60 25.43 37.76
C GLY A 219 31.77 26.03 36.63
N ALA A 220 31.99 25.68 35.36
CA ALA A 220 31.36 26.32 34.19
C ALA A 220 30.05 25.66 33.73
N LYS A 221 29.16 25.30 34.67
CA LYS A 221 28.05 24.36 34.41
C LYS A 221 27.00 24.83 33.38
N TRP A 222 26.77 26.14 33.21
CA TRP A 222 25.71 26.66 32.34
C TRP A 222 26.11 26.89 30.88
N SER A 223 27.33 27.37 30.60
CA SER A 223 27.85 27.52 29.22
C SER A 223 28.04 26.17 28.53
N ASN A 224 28.43 25.15 29.31
CA ASN A 224 28.77 23.82 28.80
C ASN A 224 27.53 23.00 28.44
N ALA A 225 26.40 23.22 29.14
CA ALA A 225 25.11 22.60 28.84
C ALA A 225 24.48 23.17 27.55
N ALA A 226 24.63 24.47 27.29
CA ALA A 226 24.14 25.12 26.06
C ALA A 226 24.92 24.65 24.83
N LEU A 227 26.25 24.50 24.93
CA LEU A 227 27.09 23.98 23.85
C LEU A 227 26.86 22.49 23.56
N ALA A 228 26.65 21.65 24.60
CA ALA A 228 26.33 20.24 24.40
C ALA A 228 24.93 20.00 23.83
N ALA A 229 23.95 20.85 24.19
CA ALA A 229 22.57 20.77 23.70
C ALA A 229 22.43 21.21 22.23
N VAL A 230 23.11 22.29 21.82
CA VAL A 230 22.92 22.91 20.49
C VAL A 230 23.56 22.14 19.34
N PHE A 231 24.62 21.37 19.57
CA PHE A 231 25.51 20.92 18.47
C PHE A 231 25.46 19.42 18.17
N GLY A 232 24.41 18.67 18.47
CA GLY A 232 24.39 17.19 18.38
C GLY A 232 24.86 16.48 17.09
N LEU A 233 24.91 17.14 15.93
CA LEU A 233 25.17 16.51 14.62
C LEU A 233 26.63 16.52 14.10
N PRO A 234 27.54 17.47 14.42
CA PRO A 234 28.94 17.42 13.98
C PRO A 234 29.87 16.57 14.89
N PHE A 235 29.35 15.88 15.91
CA PHE A 235 30.18 15.45 17.05
C PHE A 235 31.10 14.25 16.85
N ALA A 236 30.95 13.41 15.82
CA ALA A 236 32.02 12.47 15.47
C ALA A 236 33.25 13.24 14.95
N LEU A 237 33.03 14.26 14.12
CA LEU A 237 34.08 15.12 13.58
C LEU A 237 34.71 15.96 14.69
N VAL A 238 33.92 16.53 15.60
CA VAL A 238 34.44 17.27 16.76
C VAL A 238 35.21 16.33 17.69
N ALA A 239 34.68 15.16 18.06
CA ALA A 239 35.41 14.21 18.89
C ALA A 239 36.74 13.77 18.24
N ILE A 240 36.75 13.53 16.91
CA ILE A 240 37.96 13.19 16.15
C ILE A 240 38.92 14.38 16.08
N VAL A 241 38.45 15.59 15.74
CA VAL A 241 39.27 16.81 15.69
C VAL A 241 39.88 17.11 17.06
N MET A 242 39.08 16.99 18.13
CA MET A 242 39.55 17.20 19.50
C MET A 242 40.54 16.12 19.93
N PHE A 243 40.33 14.87 19.53
CA PHE A 243 41.31 13.79 19.69
C PHE A 243 42.62 14.08 18.95
N LEU A 244 42.56 14.56 17.70
CA LEU A 244 43.75 14.91 16.92
C LEU A 244 44.48 16.11 17.55
N ILE A 245 43.74 17.13 18.00
CA ILE A 245 44.29 18.27 18.73
C ILE A 245 44.98 17.79 20.01
N GLU A 246 44.35 16.93 20.82
CA GLU A 246 44.97 16.43 22.06
C GLU A 246 46.15 15.50 21.82
N LYS A 247 46.06 14.62 20.82
CA LYS A 247 47.12 13.66 20.50
C LYS A 247 48.38 14.35 19.97
N TYR A 248 48.23 15.45 19.24
CA TYR A 248 49.33 16.16 18.57
C TYR A 248 49.59 17.57 19.11
N ARG A 249 48.96 17.99 20.23
CA ARG A 249 49.27 19.28 20.85
C ARG A 249 50.72 19.29 21.32
N VAL A 250 51.52 20.14 20.70
CA VAL A 250 52.92 20.41 21.06
C VAL A 250 52.92 21.69 21.90
N ASP A 251 52.75 21.59 23.22
CA ASP A 251 53.15 22.68 24.11
C ASP A 251 53.94 22.11 25.28
N ALA A 252 55.19 22.56 25.33
CA ALA A 252 56.17 22.28 26.35
C ALA A 252 56.08 23.36 27.44
N SER A 253 55.56 23.03 28.63
CA SER A 253 55.97 23.65 29.92
C SER A 253 55.06 23.35 31.12
N GLU A 254 53.85 22.82 30.97
CA GLU A 254 52.99 22.52 32.13
C GLU A 254 52.93 21.01 32.45
N GLU A 255 53.06 20.69 33.73
CA GLU A 255 52.87 19.34 34.27
C GLU A 255 51.57 18.73 33.74
N ARG A 256 51.72 17.58 33.08
CA ARG A 256 50.64 16.82 32.46
C ARG A 256 49.65 16.39 33.55
N ASP A 257 48.57 17.13 33.75
CA ASP A 257 47.48 16.70 34.62
C ASP A 257 46.73 15.56 33.93
N ALA A 258 47.22 14.34 34.13
CA ALA A 258 46.74 13.12 33.50
C ALA A 258 45.24 12.84 33.74
N SER A 259 44.59 13.60 34.64
CA SER A 259 43.17 13.51 34.98
C SER A 259 42.22 14.17 33.96
N LYS A 260 42.72 14.92 32.97
CA LYS A 260 41.91 15.79 32.07
C LYS A 260 41.88 15.39 30.58
N ASN A 261 42.25 14.15 30.23
CA ASN A 261 42.29 13.69 28.82
C ASN A 261 40.90 13.27 28.28
N ALA A 262 40.62 13.53 27.00
CA ALA A 262 39.40 13.04 26.33
C ALA A 262 39.32 11.51 26.31
N LEU A 263 40.46 10.84 26.22
CA LEU A 263 40.60 9.39 26.24
C LEU A 263 40.11 8.74 27.55
N ASP A 264 39.92 9.52 28.62
CA ASP A 264 39.42 9.03 29.91
C ASP A 264 37.90 9.06 30.03
N VAL A 265 37.18 9.48 28.98
CA VAL A 265 35.72 9.51 28.94
C VAL A 265 35.20 8.29 28.17
N PRO A 266 34.49 7.34 28.80
CA PRO A 266 34.05 6.10 28.12
C PRO A 266 33.18 6.34 26.88
N ALA A 267 32.39 7.40 26.85
CA ALA A 267 31.56 7.73 25.69
C ALA A 267 32.39 8.01 24.42
N PHE A 268 33.63 8.51 24.57
CA PHE A 268 34.56 8.72 23.46
C PHE A 268 34.88 7.42 22.72
N ASP A 269 35.16 6.35 23.46
CA ASP A 269 35.52 5.05 22.89
C ASP A 269 34.37 4.49 22.03
N LEU A 270 33.12 4.63 22.48
CA LEU A 270 31.92 4.23 21.74
C LEU A 270 31.71 5.09 20.49
N LEU A 271 31.82 6.42 20.60
CA LEU A 271 31.70 7.33 19.46
C LEU A 271 32.72 6.99 18.37
N LEU A 272 33.95 6.68 18.76
CA LEU A 272 35.01 6.38 17.82
C LEU A 272 34.79 5.02 17.14
N VAL A 273 34.49 3.96 17.90
CA VAL A 273 34.23 2.63 17.33
C VAL A 273 33.01 2.65 16.43
N LEU A 274 31.86 3.11 16.93
CA LEU A 274 30.62 3.13 16.15
C LEU A 274 30.74 4.10 14.97
N GLY A 275 31.30 5.30 15.19
CA GLY A 275 31.49 6.29 14.15
C GLY A 275 32.39 5.82 13.01
N THR A 276 33.49 5.11 13.30
CA THR A 276 34.39 4.58 12.25
C THR A 276 33.77 3.42 11.45
N PHE A 277 32.78 2.71 11.98
CA PHE A 277 32.07 1.67 11.21
C PHE A 277 30.87 2.23 10.43
N ILE A 278 30.20 3.24 10.97
CA ILE A 278 29.08 3.91 10.29
C ILE A 278 29.58 4.82 9.16
N ALA A 279 30.71 5.51 9.34
CA ALA A 279 31.19 6.53 8.40
C ALA A 279 31.34 6.02 6.95
N PRO A 280 31.92 4.85 6.66
CA PRO A 280 31.97 4.34 5.29
C PRO A 280 30.60 4.12 4.67
N MET A 281 29.63 3.63 5.44
CA MET A 281 28.28 3.35 4.93
C MET A 281 27.39 4.59 4.86
N GLY A 282 27.64 5.58 5.72
CA GLY A 282 26.91 6.84 5.78
C GLY A 282 27.45 7.88 4.79
N LEU A 283 28.76 8.14 4.82
CA LEU A 283 29.38 9.22 4.06
C LEU A 283 29.56 8.90 2.58
N THR A 284 29.75 7.63 2.21
CA THR A 284 29.90 7.23 0.80
C THR A 284 28.67 7.59 -0.05
N PRO A 285 27.44 7.13 0.26
CA PRO A 285 26.26 7.47 -0.53
C PRO A 285 25.93 8.96 -0.48
N LEU A 286 26.19 9.65 0.64
CA LEU A 286 26.04 11.11 0.73
C LEU A 286 27.04 11.85 -0.17
N PHE A 287 28.29 11.40 -0.22
CA PHE A 287 29.31 11.98 -1.10
C PHE A 287 29.02 11.71 -2.57
N ILE A 288 28.54 10.51 -2.92
CA ILE A 288 28.08 10.22 -4.29
C ILE A 288 26.93 11.16 -4.65
N LYS A 289 25.93 11.30 -3.79
CA LYS A 289 24.75 12.13 -4.08
C LYS A 289 25.07 13.62 -4.18
N TYR A 290 25.73 14.18 -3.17
CA TYR A 290 25.95 15.63 -3.07
C TYR A 290 27.34 16.05 -3.55
N GLY A 291 28.37 15.26 -3.23
CA GLY A 291 29.74 15.53 -3.63
C GLY A 291 29.93 15.42 -5.14
N PHE A 292 29.43 14.35 -5.78
CA PHE A 292 29.50 14.26 -7.25
C PHE A 292 28.62 15.30 -7.94
N ALA A 293 27.43 15.61 -7.41
CA ALA A 293 26.61 16.71 -7.94
C ALA A 293 27.38 18.04 -7.93
N LEU A 294 28.07 18.35 -6.83
CA LEU A 294 28.92 19.54 -6.72
C LEU A 294 30.12 19.49 -7.68
N ILE A 295 30.81 18.34 -7.77
CA ILE A 295 31.95 18.15 -8.68
C ILE A 295 31.52 18.29 -10.14
N ASN A 296 30.38 17.73 -10.52
CA ASN A 296 29.81 17.88 -11.86
C ASN A 296 29.54 19.36 -12.16
N SER A 297 28.98 20.11 -11.19
CA SER A 297 28.72 21.55 -11.35
C SER A 297 30.00 22.38 -11.46
N LEU A 298 31.07 22.03 -10.74
CA LEU A 298 32.31 22.80 -10.72
C LEU A 298 33.25 22.46 -11.87
N LEU A 299 33.33 21.17 -12.23
CA LEU A 299 34.32 20.63 -13.18
C LEU A 299 33.70 20.17 -14.50
N GLN A 300 32.40 20.36 -14.71
CA GLN A 300 31.66 19.94 -15.92
C GLN A 300 31.87 18.45 -16.26
N THR A 301 31.83 17.61 -15.22
CA THR A 301 31.95 16.14 -15.35
C THR A 301 30.58 15.47 -15.35
N ASN A 302 30.52 14.20 -15.77
CA ASN A 302 29.30 13.39 -15.85
C ASN A 302 29.32 12.20 -14.87
N LEU A 303 29.73 12.43 -13.62
CA LEU A 303 29.67 11.38 -12.59
C LEU A 303 28.21 11.15 -12.18
N SER A 304 27.80 9.88 -11.99
CA SER A 304 26.44 9.60 -11.55
C SER A 304 26.25 10.01 -10.09
N ALA A 305 25.36 10.97 -9.83
CA ALA A 305 24.96 11.39 -8.49
C ALA A 305 23.89 10.49 -7.85
N ASP A 306 23.70 9.28 -8.40
CA ASP A 306 22.77 8.29 -7.87
C ASP A 306 23.57 7.15 -7.18
N PRO A 307 23.51 7.04 -5.85
CA PRO A 307 24.21 5.99 -5.10
C PRO A 307 23.70 4.57 -5.39
N THR A 308 22.56 4.43 -6.09
CA THR A 308 21.99 3.13 -6.50
C THR A 308 22.30 2.78 -7.96
N ASN A 309 23.00 3.65 -8.70
CA ASN A 309 23.34 3.41 -10.08
C ASN A 309 24.54 2.46 -10.23
N TYR A 310 24.22 1.19 -10.46
CA TYR A 310 25.18 0.13 -10.79
C TYR A 310 25.19 -0.23 -12.29
N ALA A 311 24.61 0.61 -13.16
CA ALA A 311 24.41 0.28 -14.58
C ALA A 311 25.67 0.41 -15.44
N SER A 312 26.73 1.06 -14.95
CA SER A 312 27.97 1.27 -15.71
C SER A 312 29.22 1.06 -14.85
N ILE A 313 30.31 0.59 -15.50
CA ILE A 313 31.61 0.38 -14.85
C ILE A 313 32.15 1.69 -14.27
N SER A 314 31.93 2.83 -14.93
CA SER A 314 32.36 4.13 -14.44
C SER A 314 31.64 4.51 -13.14
N SER A 315 30.31 4.37 -13.06
CA SER A 315 29.54 4.60 -11.83
C SER A 315 30.01 3.68 -10.69
N ILE A 316 30.19 2.38 -10.97
CA ILE A 316 30.66 1.40 -9.98
C ILE A 316 32.07 1.76 -9.48
N SER A 317 32.99 2.06 -10.38
CA SER A 317 34.38 2.38 -10.03
C SER A 317 34.52 3.68 -9.23
N ALA A 318 33.76 4.72 -9.58
CA ALA A 318 33.74 5.99 -8.85
C ALA A 318 33.16 5.81 -7.44
N GLY A 319 32.03 5.12 -7.31
CA GLY A 319 31.43 4.80 -6.01
C GLY A 319 32.33 3.90 -5.16
N GLY A 320 32.96 2.90 -5.76
CA GLY A 320 33.92 2.01 -5.12
C GLY A 320 35.16 2.75 -4.61
N PHE A 321 35.69 3.70 -5.38
CA PHE A 321 36.82 4.55 -4.94
C PHE A 321 36.46 5.37 -3.69
N VAL A 322 35.28 6.01 -3.69
CA VAL A 322 34.80 6.79 -2.53
C VAL A 322 34.61 5.88 -1.31
N LEU A 323 34.05 4.68 -1.49
CA LEU A 323 33.91 3.70 -0.41
C LEU A 323 35.26 3.33 0.18
N VAL A 324 36.24 2.96 -0.65
CA VAL A 324 37.60 2.61 -0.22
C VAL A 324 38.27 3.77 0.51
N LEU A 325 38.09 5.00 0.04
CA LEU A 325 38.61 6.20 0.70
C LEU A 325 38.06 6.36 2.12
N PHE A 326 36.74 6.25 2.32
CA PHE A 326 36.15 6.37 3.65
C PHE A 326 36.45 5.19 4.56
N ILE A 327 36.59 3.97 4.02
CA ILE A 327 37.11 2.81 4.78
C ILE A 327 38.55 3.10 5.24
N ALA A 328 39.42 3.58 4.36
CA ALA A 328 40.81 3.89 4.68
C ALA A 328 40.93 5.00 5.74
N LEU A 329 40.12 6.06 5.62
CA LEU A 329 40.06 7.13 6.61
C LEU A 329 39.58 6.61 7.98
N SER A 330 38.53 5.80 7.98
CA SER A 330 37.97 5.21 9.21
C SER A 330 38.97 4.26 9.88
N ALA A 331 39.68 3.45 9.09
CA ALA A 331 40.75 2.59 9.56
C ALA A 331 41.92 3.41 10.12
N ALA A 332 42.33 4.50 9.46
CA ALA A 332 43.38 5.37 9.96
C ALA A 332 43.01 5.96 11.33
N VAL A 333 41.80 6.48 11.49
CA VAL A 333 41.30 7.01 12.78
C VAL A 333 41.27 5.91 13.84
N GLY A 334 40.73 4.74 13.53
CA GLY A 334 40.64 3.59 14.45
C GLY A 334 41.99 3.07 14.92
N LEU A 335 42.93 2.88 13.98
CA LEU A 335 44.30 2.44 14.25
C LEU A 335 45.10 3.48 15.07
N LEU A 336 44.88 4.77 14.80
CA LEU A 336 45.51 5.85 15.57
C LEU A 336 44.98 5.93 17.02
N TRP A 337 43.72 5.59 17.27
CA TRP A 337 43.16 5.59 18.62
C TRP A 337 43.62 4.38 19.44
N ASN A 338 43.28 3.17 19.00
CA ASN A 338 43.66 1.93 19.67
C ASN A 338 43.61 0.76 18.69
N TRP A 339 44.72 0.51 17.99
CA TRP A 339 44.78 -0.50 16.93
C TRP A 339 44.32 -1.89 17.38
N ARG A 340 44.66 -2.33 18.61
CA ARG A 340 44.26 -3.66 19.10
C ARG A 340 42.76 -3.76 19.32
N LYS A 341 42.18 -2.80 20.05
CA LYS A 341 40.74 -2.80 20.32
C LYS A 341 39.94 -2.60 19.04
N TRP A 342 40.37 -1.67 18.19
CA TRP A 342 39.69 -1.37 16.94
C TRP A 342 39.71 -2.56 15.97
N LEU A 343 40.84 -3.25 15.79
CA LEU A 343 40.89 -4.46 14.97
C LEU A 343 39.98 -5.57 15.52
N LEU A 344 39.92 -5.76 16.84
CA LEU A 344 39.00 -6.74 17.44
C LEU A 344 37.53 -6.34 17.20
N CYS A 345 37.19 -5.06 17.35
CA CYS A 345 35.86 -4.58 16.98
C CYS A 345 35.56 -4.80 15.48
N ALA A 346 36.54 -4.57 14.60
CA ALA A 346 36.41 -4.75 13.16
C ALA A 346 36.18 -6.21 12.78
N VAL A 347 36.81 -7.16 13.48
CA VAL A 347 36.57 -8.62 13.33
C VAL A 347 35.14 -9.01 13.72
N TRP A 348 34.51 -8.29 14.64
CA TRP A 348 33.10 -8.52 14.97
C TRP A 348 32.12 -7.79 14.05
N PHE A 349 32.57 -6.78 13.30
CA PHE A 349 31.71 -5.98 12.43
C PHE A 349 31.75 -6.45 10.96
N TYR A 350 32.92 -6.37 10.31
CA TYR A 350 33.03 -6.57 8.86
C TYR A 350 32.71 -8.00 8.39
N PRO A 351 33.11 -9.08 9.08
CA PRO A 351 32.76 -10.43 8.66
C PRO A 351 31.24 -10.67 8.63
N ILE A 352 30.50 -10.16 9.62
CA ILE A 352 29.03 -10.26 9.65
C ILE A 352 28.44 -9.55 8.43
N MET A 353 28.86 -8.30 8.19
CA MET A 353 28.42 -7.52 7.03
C MET A 353 28.70 -8.26 5.72
N LEU A 354 29.94 -8.72 5.53
CA LEU A 354 30.35 -9.39 4.29
C LEU A 354 29.56 -10.69 4.08
N ILE A 355 29.43 -11.54 5.10
CA ILE A 355 28.71 -12.81 5.00
C ILE A 355 27.26 -12.59 4.56
N PHE A 356 26.53 -11.69 5.23
CA PHE A 356 25.11 -11.50 4.93
C PHE A 356 24.86 -10.75 3.62
N PHE A 357 25.56 -9.63 3.37
CA PHE A 357 25.33 -8.86 2.14
C PHE A 357 25.79 -9.60 0.89
N THR A 358 26.82 -10.45 0.99
CA THR A 358 27.29 -11.25 -0.16
C THR A 358 26.65 -12.63 -0.26
N THR A 359 25.64 -12.93 0.56
CA THR A 359 24.99 -14.26 0.58
C THR A 359 26.04 -15.37 0.71
N PHE A 360 26.85 -15.32 1.76
CA PHE A 360 27.99 -16.24 1.99
C PHE A 360 28.99 -16.28 0.82
N PHE A 361 29.37 -15.10 0.32
CA PHE A 361 30.33 -14.89 -0.78
C PHE A 361 29.89 -15.41 -2.16
N THR A 362 28.63 -15.81 -2.32
CA THR A 362 28.08 -16.21 -3.62
C THR A 362 27.66 -15.00 -4.48
N ASN A 363 27.47 -13.83 -3.86
CA ASN A 363 27.09 -12.58 -4.52
C ASN A 363 28.00 -11.41 -4.11
N PRO A 364 29.20 -11.24 -4.71
CA PRO A 364 30.12 -10.16 -4.34
C PRO A 364 29.58 -8.74 -4.62
N ALA A 365 28.62 -8.59 -5.55
CA ALA A 365 27.95 -7.31 -5.82
C ALA A 365 27.18 -6.76 -4.61
N GLY A 366 26.83 -7.64 -3.67
CA GLY A 366 26.23 -7.31 -2.38
C GLY A 366 27.02 -6.29 -1.54
N ILE A 367 28.33 -6.19 -1.71
CA ILE A 367 29.14 -5.15 -1.04
C ILE A 367 28.69 -3.76 -1.50
N GLY A 368 28.51 -3.57 -2.82
CA GLY A 368 28.05 -2.31 -3.39
C GLY A 368 26.63 -1.98 -2.99
N SER A 369 25.70 -2.93 -3.19
CA SER A 369 24.29 -2.72 -2.85
C SER A 369 24.04 -2.56 -1.35
N GLY A 370 24.81 -3.22 -0.48
CA GLY A 370 24.68 -3.10 0.98
C GLY A 370 25.37 -1.86 1.57
N PHE A 371 26.66 -1.67 1.30
CA PHE A 371 27.43 -0.58 1.94
C PHE A 371 27.10 0.79 1.37
N VAL A 372 26.64 0.86 0.12
CA VAL A 372 26.34 2.12 -0.58
C VAL A 372 24.86 2.21 -0.93
N GLY A 373 24.31 1.15 -1.54
CA GLY A 373 22.96 1.15 -2.11
C GLY A 373 21.85 1.27 -1.09
N SER A 374 21.93 0.57 0.04
CA SER A 374 20.92 0.57 1.11
C SER A 374 20.55 1.98 1.57
N LEU A 375 21.51 2.77 2.06
CA LEU A 375 21.23 4.14 2.48
C LEU A 375 20.88 5.04 1.29
N GLY A 376 21.49 4.82 0.13
CA GLY A 376 21.17 5.55 -1.10
C GLY A 376 19.70 5.44 -1.50
N TYR A 377 19.17 4.22 -1.51
CA TYR A 377 17.77 3.90 -1.78
C TYR A 377 16.85 4.44 -0.68
N TRP A 378 17.21 4.26 0.59
CA TRP A 378 16.41 4.78 1.70
C TRP A 378 16.23 6.30 1.63
N ILE A 379 17.29 7.04 1.26
CA ILE A 379 17.21 8.50 1.04
C ILE A 379 16.31 8.84 -0.16
N SER A 380 16.33 8.05 -1.24
CA SER A 380 15.47 8.31 -2.40
C SER A 380 13.98 8.05 -2.10
N GLN A 381 13.67 7.10 -1.22
CA GLN A 381 12.29 6.85 -0.79
C GLN A 381 11.68 8.04 -0.01
N GLN A 382 12.49 8.85 0.67
CA GLN A 382 11.99 10.03 1.39
C GLN A 382 11.30 11.06 0.46
N SER A 383 11.63 11.09 -0.84
CA SER A 383 10.98 11.95 -1.83
C SER A 383 9.66 11.40 -2.41
N VAL A 384 9.34 10.12 -2.19
CA VAL A 384 8.18 9.45 -2.82
C VAL A 384 6.89 9.67 -2.02
N GLN A 385 6.96 10.10 -0.74
CA GLN A 385 5.83 10.43 0.15
C GLN A 385 4.54 9.62 -0.11
N ARG A 386 4.60 8.29 -0.04
CA ARG A 386 3.48 7.39 -0.41
C ARG A 386 2.18 7.64 0.38
N GLY A 387 2.25 8.35 1.49
CA GLY A 387 1.16 8.39 2.47
C GLY A 387 0.60 9.76 2.83
N GLY A 388 1.16 10.89 2.39
CA GLY A 388 0.62 12.23 2.65
C GLY A 388 0.20 12.50 4.10
N GLN A 389 0.79 11.79 5.08
CA GLN A 389 0.34 11.84 6.47
C GLN A 389 0.82 13.13 7.16
N PRO A 390 0.01 13.67 8.09
CA PRO A 390 0.43 14.84 8.86
C PRO A 390 1.67 14.54 9.72
N GLN A 391 2.42 15.58 10.06
CA GLN A 391 3.59 15.50 10.92
C GLN A 391 3.26 14.90 12.31
N TYR A 392 2.04 15.09 12.80
CA TYR A 392 1.55 14.57 14.07
C TYR A 392 0.88 13.18 13.97
N TYR A 393 1.06 12.46 12.86
CA TYR A 393 0.45 11.15 12.61
C TYR A 393 0.67 10.16 13.78
N TYR A 394 1.91 9.98 14.24
CA TYR A 394 2.16 9.04 15.33
C TYR A 394 1.56 9.51 16.67
N LEU A 395 1.69 10.81 16.95
CA LEU A 395 1.27 11.40 18.23
C LEU A 395 -0.25 11.40 18.42
N LEU A 396 -1.00 11.73 17.37
CA LEU A 396 -2.46 11.94 17.45
C LEU A 396 -3.28 10.82 16.81
N VAL A 397 -2.69 9.97 15.97
CA VAL A 397 -3.40 8.89 15.29
C VAL A 397 -2.96 7.53 15.82
N THR A 398 -1.73 7.07 15.55
CA THR A 398 -1.40 5.65 15.81
C THR A 398 -1.17 5.31 17.28
N MET A 399 -0.38 6.11 18.02
CA MET A 399 -0.11 5.84 19.43
C MET A 399 -1.37 5.81 20.32
N PRO A 400 -2.29 6.81 20.26
CA PRO A 400 -3.49 6.78 21.08
C PRO A 400 -4.51 5.71 20.64
N MET A 401 -4.41 5.17 19.41
CA MET A 401 -5.27 4.09 18.93
C MET A 401 -4.88 2.69 19.44
N TYR A 402 -3.59 2.45 19.68
CA TYR A 402 -3.05 1.12 19.99
C TYR A 402 -2.28 1.06 21.31
N GLU A 403 -1.50 2.08 21.66
CA GLU A 403 -0.49 2.01 22.72
C GLU A 403 -0.87 2.83 23.97
N TYR A 404 -2.08 2.61 24.52
CA TYR A 404 -2.60 3.41 25.64
C TYR A 404 -1.64 3.52 26.83
N LEU A 405 -1.02 2.40 27.21
CA LEU A 405 -0.16 2.30 28.38
C LEU A 405 1.22 2.94 28.16
N PRO A 406 2.02 2.54 27.14
CA PRO A 406 3.27 3.26 26.85
C PRO A 406 3.04 4.74 26.55
N TYR A 407 1.98 5.09 25.84
CA TYR A 407 1.67 6.48 25.51
C TYR A 407 1.46 7.34 26.77
N LEU A 408 0.55 6.92 27.66
CA LEU A 408 0.21 7.69 28.85
C LEU A 408 1.31 7.63 29.93
N PHE A 409 1.73 6.42 30.32
CA PHE A 409 2.68 6.23 31.41
C PHE A 409 4.12 6.54 30.99
N GLY A 410 4.45 6.37 29.71
CA GLY A 410 5.73 6.82 29.15
C GLY A 410 5.79 8.35 29.09
N GLY A 411 4.73 9.01 28.63
CA GLY A 411 4.64 10.48 28.64
C GLY A 411 4.77 11.08 30.04
N ILE A 412 4.04 10.54 31.03
CA ILE A 412 4.17 10.93 32.44
C ILE A 412 5.59 10.61 32.95
N GLY A 413 6.14 9.45 32.56
CA GLY A 413 7.47 9.01 32.93
C GLY A 413 8.58 9.94 32.44
N LEU A 414 8.43 10.57 31.26
CA LEU A 414 9.37 11.58 30.77
C LEU A 414 9.43 12.79 31.71
N LEU A 415 8.28 13.33 32.13
CA LEU A 415 8.24 14.43 33.10
C LEU A 415 8.75 13.98 34.47
N TYR A 416 8.42 12.75 34.88
CA TYR A 416 8.88 12.18 36.14
C TYR A 416 10.40 12.09 36.24
N ILE A 417 11.10 11.74 35.15
CA ILE A 417 12.58 11.74 35.09
C ILE A 417 13.14 13.10 35.51
N LEU A 418 12.54 14.20 35.05
CA LEU A 418 12.94 15.55 35.42
C LEU A 418 12.53 15.93 36.85
N VAL A 419 11.32 15.54 37.28
CA VAL A 419 10.82 15.80 38.64
C VAL A 419 11.70 15.13 39.70
N ARG A 420 12.15 13.89 39.44
CA ARG A 420 13.03 13.13 40.35
C ARG A 420 14.35 13.85 40.62
N ARG A 421 14.79 14.72 39.70
CA ARG A 421 15.94 15.60 39.86
C ARG A 421 15.54 16.89 40.60
N SER A 422 14.56 17.59 40.06
CA SER A 422 13.96 18.79 40.68
C SER A 422 12.68 19.17 39.96
N TRP A 423 11.61 19.45 40.71
CA TRP A 423 10.35 19.93 40.14
C TRP A 423 10.52 21.18 39.27
N LYS A 424 11.50 22.04 39.58
CA LYS A 424 11.81 23.25 38.79
C LYS A 424 12.24 22.91 37.37
N ARG A 425 12.97 21.81 37.17
CA ARG A 425 13.42 21.36 35.84
C ARG A 425 12.25 20.88 35.00
N ALA A 426 11.37 20.08 35.60
CA ALA A 426 10.13 19.68 34.95
C ALA A 426 9.23 20.89 34.60
N ALA A 427 9.16 21.89 35.50
CA ALA A 427 8.43 23.13 35.23
C ALA A 427 9.03 23.92 34.06
N VAL A 428 10.36 24.07 33.99
CA VAL A 428 11.03 24.71 32.84
C VAL A 428 10.70 23.97 31.54
N TYR A 429 10.83 22.65 31.53
CA TYR A 429 10.52 21.83 30.36
C TYR A 429 9.06 22.00 29.92
N GLY A 430 8.12 21.95 30.87
CA GLY A 430 6.69 22.13 30.61
C GLY A 430 6.34 23.54 30.12
N ILE A 431 6.95 24.59 30.69
CA ILE A 431 6.76 25.97 30.23
C ILE A 431 7.25 26.14 28.80
N VAL A 432 8.43 25.62 28.48
CA VAL A 432 8.93 25.66 27.09
C VAL A 432 8.01 24.89 26.17
N LEU A 433 7.60 23.66 26.52
CA LEU A 433 6.67 22.87 25.71
C LEU A 433 5.37 23.63 25.42
N LEU A 434 4.77 24.26 26.44
CA LEU A 434 3.56 25.08 26.29
C LEU A 434 3.79 26.31 25.43
N ALA A 435 4.93 26.99 25.57
CA ALA A 435 5.29 28.14 24.76
C ALA A 435 5.48 27.75 23.28
N LEU A 436 6.13 26.62 23.01
CA LEU A 436 6.30 26.10 21.64
C LEU A 436 4.96 25.71 21.03
N ALA A 437 4.09 25.02 21.79
CA ALA A 437 2.74 24.66 21.33
C ALA A 437 1.85 25.90 21.07
N ALA A 438 1.95 26.93 21.92
CA ALA A 438 1.23 28.19 21.73
C ALA A 438 1.75 28.96 20.51
N LEU A 439 3.08 28.98 20.29
CA LEU A 439 3.69 29.58 19.11
C LEU A 439 3.25 28.86 17.83
N GLU A 440 3.21 27.53 17.87
CA GLU A 440 2.75 26.70 16.76
C GLU A 440 1.28 26.98 16.44
N ALA A 441 0.41 27.00 17.45
CA ALA A 441 -0.99 27.38 17.27
C ALA A 441 -1.09 28.80 16.68
N TYR A 442 -0.34 29.77 17.19
CA TYR A 442 -0.35 31.15 16.69
C TYR A 442 0.05 31.24 15.21
N ILE A 443 1.09 30.54 14.77
CA ILE A 443 1.54 30.51 13.36
C ILE A 443 0.45 29.97 12.44
N TRP A 444 -0.25 28.91 12.87
CA TRP A 444 -1.30 28.27 12.07
C TRP A 444 -2.61 29.06 12.04
N PHE A 445 -2.94 29.78 13.11
CA PHE A 445 -4.19 30.54 13.24
C PHE A 445 -4.08 32.01 12.82
N THR A 446 -2.91 32.47 12.39
CA THR A 446 -2.71 33.86 11.91
C THR A 446 -2.30 33.86 10.44
N PRO A 447 -3.25 34.05 9.51
CA PRO A 447 -2.97 34.07 8.08
C PRO A 447 -1.94 35.15 7.72
N GLY A 448 -0.91 34.80 6.94
CA GLY A 448 0.04 35.75 6.37
C GLY A 448 1.33 36.02 7.15
N ILE A 449 1.60 35.33 8.27
CA ILE A 449 2.87 35.49 9.02
C ILE A 449 4.08 34.86 8.30
N VAL A 450 3.86 33.77 7.55
CA VAL A 450 4.91 33.11 6.76
C VAL A 450 4.59 33.33 5.27
N GLN A 451 4.88 34.52 4.77
CA GLN A 451 4.90 34.80 3.33
C GLN A 451 6.33 34.53 2.80
N PRO A 452 6.52 33.82 1.68
CA PRO A 452 7.81 33.81 1.01
C PRO A 452 8.17 35.25 0.63
N VAL A 453 9.39 35.69 0.94
CA VAL A 453 9.85 37.05 0.65
C VAL A 453 9.78 37.29 -0.87
N PRO A 454 8.94 38.19 -1.37
CA PRO A 454 8.84 38.45 -2.80
C PRO A 454 10.13 39.09 -3.30
N GLY A 455 10.80 38.47 -4.27
CA GLY A 455 12.00 39.03 -4.91
C GLY A 455 13.33 38.72 -4.21
N ALA A 456 13.39 37.78 -3.28
CA ALA A 456 14.68 37.24 -2.84
C ALA A 456 15.35 36.52 -4.03
N PRO A 457 16.55 36.93 -4.47
CA PRO A 457 17.29 36.16 -5.48
C PRO A 457 17.51 34.75 -4.96
N ASP A 458 17.56 33.77 -5.87
CA ASP A 458 17.85 32.35 -5.63
C ASP A 458 19.24 32.19 -4.95
N GLN A 459 19.32 32.56 -3.67
CA GLN A 459 20.46 32.39 -2.77
C GLN A 459 20.43 30.99 -2.17
N THR A 460 19.95 30.05 -2.97
CA THR A 460 19.75 28.66 -2.62
C THR A 460 21.01 27.83 -2.88
N TRP A 461 22.11 28.38 -3.43
CA TRP A 461 23.33 27.61 -3.68
C TRP A 461 24.02 27.09 -2.39
N LEU A 462 23.93 27.80 -1.26
CA LEU A 462 24.46 27.36 0.04
C LEU A 462 23.53 26.38 0.78
N LEU A 463 22.23 26.39 0.45
CA LEU A 463 21.20 25.59 1.12
C LEU A 463 20.68 24.41 0.26
N GLN A 464 20.87 24.43 -1.06
CA GLN A 464 20.60 23.33 -1.99
C GLN A 464 21.56 22.16 -1.81
N GLY A 465 22.75 22.42 -1.25
CA GLY A 465 23.68 21.36 -0.82
C GLY A 465 23.21 20.57 0.39
N PHE A 466 22.15 21.04 1.08
CA PHE A 466 21.50 20.32 2.17
C PHE A 466 20.10 19.86 1.70
N PRO A 467 19.80 18.56 1.67
CA PRO A 467 18.55 18.02 1.13
C PRO A 467 17.28 18.38 1.91
N PHE A 468 17.42 19.14 2.99
CA PHE A 468 16.31 19.49 3.87
C PHE A 468 15.61 20.80 3.51
N PHE A 469 16.17 21.58 2.58
CA PHE A 469 15.67 22.93 2.24
C PHE A 469 15.38 23.12 0.73
N SER A 470 15.41 22.06 -0.09
CA SER A 470 15.41 22.20 -1.55
C SER A 470 14.05 22.12 -2.26
N GLY A 471 12.94 22.21 -1.53
CA GLY A 471 11.62 22.41 -2.14
C GLY A 471 11.29 23.90 -2.25
N LYS A 472 10.68 24.35 -3.36
CA LYS A 472 10.12 25.72 -3.47
C LYS A 472 9.04 26.01 -2.41
N ASP A 473 8.60 24.98 -1.67
CA ASP A 473 7.64 25.02 -0.56
C ASP A 473 8.28 24.92 0.85
N SER A 474 9.61 24.98 0.98
CA SER A 474 10.35 24.42 2.14
C SER A 474 10.28 25.15 3.49
N LEU A 475 9.36 26.10 3.66
CA LEU A 475 8.96 26.62 4.98
C LEU A 475 7.42 26.65 5.12
N GLN A 476 6.73 25.62 4.65
CA GLN A 476 5.37 25.37 5.13
C GLN A 476 5.38 25.16 6.66
N ALA A 477 4.37 25.68 7.36
CA ALA A 477 4.24 25.64 8.81
C ALA A 477 4.28 24.23 9.45
N SER A 478 4.28 23.16 8.65
CA SER A 478 4.45 21.76 9.03
C SER A 478 5.90 21.38 9.39
N ASN A 479 6.91 21.98 8.75
CA ASN A 479 8.33 21.76 9.12
C ASN A 479 8.67 22.41 10.48
N PHE A 480 7.87 23.38 10.91
CA PHE A 480 8.06 24.11 12.16
C PHE A 480 7.81 23.24 13.39
N THR A 481 6.76 22.40 13.39
CA THR A 481 6.44 21.44 14.46
C THR A 481 7.63 20.53 14.79
N VAL A 482 8.26 19.97 13.75
CA VAL A 482 9.42 19.09 13.92
C VAL A 482 10.62 19.86 14.45
N LEU A 483 10.86 21.08 13.97
CA LEU A 483 11.94 21.93 14.47
C LEU A 483 11.76 22.28 15.97
N LEU A 484 10.51 22.53 16.39
CA LEU A 484 10.16 22.74 17.80
C LEU A 484 10.37 21.48 18.64
N LEU A 485 9.91 20.31 18.17
CA LEU A 485 10.17 19.03 18.82
C LEU A 485 11.66 18.71 18.87
N GLY A 486 12.41 19.09 17.83
CA GLY A 486 13.87 18.97 17.76
C GLY A 486 14.59 19.78 18.83
N PHE A 487 13.97 20.83 19.39
CA PHE A 487 14.49 21.57 20.54
C PHE A 487 14.21 20.87 21.88
N LEU A 488 13.12 20.10 21.96
CA LEU A 488 12.74 19.38 23.18
C LEU A 488 13.73 18.28 23.55
N MET A 489 14.33 17.60 22.58
CA MET A 489 15.32 16.55 22.85
C MET A 489 16.60 17.11 23.51
N PRO A 490 17.27 18.15 22.95
CA PRO A 490 18.36 18.85 23.60
C PRO A 490 18.03 19.44 24.97
N LEU A 491 16.87 20.08 25.10
CA LEU A 491 16.43 20.65 26.37
C LEU A 491 16.25 19.55 27.41
N PHE A 492 15.64 18.41 27.02
CA PHE A 492 15.47 17.27 27.90
C PHE A 492 16.83 16.74 28.36
N PHE A 493 17.78 16.54 27.44
CA PHE A 493 19.14 16.10 27.77
C PHE A 493 19.78 17.02 28.81
N ALA A 494 19.77 18.33 28.57
CA ALA A 494 20.37 19.32 29.47
C ALA A 494 19.73 19.34 30.88
N LEU A 495 18.44 19.06 30.97
CA LEU A 495 17.71 19.03 32.25
C LEU A 495 17.81 17.68 32.95
N ALA A 496 17.96 16.57 32.22
CA ALA A 496 18.02 15.22 32.77
C ALA A 496 19.44 14.82 33.19
N TYR A 497 20.45 15.11 32.36
CA TYR A 497 21.81 14.61 32.53
C TYR A 497 22.60 15.28 33.67
N ASP A 498 23.31 14.50 34.49
CA ASP A 498 24.34 14.98 35.42
C ASP A 498 25.65 14.22 35.23
N PRO A 499 26.79 14.88 35.02
CA PRO A 499 28.08 14.21 34.99
C PRO A 499 28.52 13.74 36.38
N ASP A 500 28.02 14.38 37.45
CA ASP A 500 28.42 14.07 38.83
C ASP A 500 27.60 12.91 39.41
N ASP A 501 26.53 12.47 38.74
CA ASP A 501 25.63 11.40 39.15
C ASP A 501 25.37 10.40 38.01
N GLU A 502 26.08 9.28 38.04
CA GLU A 502 25.98 8.22 37.04
C GLU A 502 24.57 7.61 36.93
N SER A 503 23.74 7.71 37.98
CA SER A 503 22.37 7.18 37.97
C SER A 503 21.48 7.93 36.96
N THR A 504 21.89 9.13 36.54
CA THR A 504 21.16 9.94 35.55
C THR A 504 21.37 9.50 34.10
N ARG A 505 22.41 8.70 33.80
CA ARG A 505 22.75 8.28 32.43
C ARG A 505 21.62 7.48 31.77
N PHE A 506 21.09 6.49 32.47
CA PHE A 506 20.03 5.61 31.95
C PHE A 506 18.71 6.36 31.67
N PRO A 507 18.12 7.10 32.63
CA PRO A 507 16.88 7.84 32.35
C PRO A 507 17.07 8.94 31.30
N THR A 508 18.27 9.54 31.19
CA THR A 508 18.59 10.46 30.10
C THR A 508 18.57 9.75 28.74
N LEU A 509 19.20 8.57 28.62
CA LEU A 509 19.15 7.77 27.40
C LEU A 509 17.70 7.43 27.01
N LEU A 510 16.87 6.99 27.97
CA LEU A 510 15.48 6.66 27.71
C LEU A 510 14.67 7.85 27.20
N GLY A 511 14.86 9.04 27.79
CA GLY A 511 14.14 10.23 27.36
C GLY A 511 14.61 10.77 26.01
N VAL A 512 15.92 10.78 25.75
CA VAL A 512 16.46 11.10 24.42
C VAL A 512 15.94 10.12 23.38
N TRP A 513 15.94 8.82 23.71
CA TRP A 513 15.44 7.79 22.81
C TRP A 513 13.95 8.00 22.49
N ALA A 514 13.09 8.13 23.51
CA ALA A 514 11.65 8.30 23.33
C ALA A 514 11.26 9.60 22.59
N ILE A 515 11.89 10.73 22.95
CA ILE A 515 11.61 12.02 22.29
C ILE A 515 12.20 12.03 20.88
N GLY A 516 13.41 11.50 20.72
CA GLY A 516 14.13 11.51 19.45
C GLY A 516 13.47 10.65 18.37
N VAL A 517 12.97 9.45 18.69
CA VAL A 517 12.22 8.64 17.71
C VAL A 517 10.92 9.33 17.30
N LEU A 518 10.22 9.97 18.25
CA LEU A 518 9.02 10.75 17.94
C LEU A 518 9.36 11.88 16.96
N VAL A 519 10.44 12.61 17.19
CA VAL A 519 10.87 13.70 16.30
C VAL A 519 11.29 13.17 14.94
N LEU A 520 12.20 12.19 14.90
CA LEU A 520 12.84 11.72 13.66
C LEU A 520 11.85 11.00 12.74
N PHE A 521 10.99 10.12 13.28
CA PHE A 521 9.97 9.45 12.46
C PHE A 521 8.83 10.38 12.08
N SER A 522 8.46 11.34 12.93
CA SER A 522 7.51 12.38 12.52
C SER A 522 8.10 13.22 11.39
N TRP A 523 9.40 13.51 11.41
CA TRP A 523 10.05 14.29 10.35
C TRP A 523 10.23 13.53 9.05
N ALA A 524 10.45 12.22 9.11
CA ALA A 524 10.65 11.39 7.93
C ALA A 524 9.53 11.61 6.90
N GLY A 525 9.91 11.69 5.62
CA GLY A 525 9.00 11.88 4.50
C GLY A 525 8.10 10.66 4.30
N GLU A 526 8.63 9.47 4.54
CA GLU A 526 7.86 8.23 4.57
C GLU A 526 7.35 7.94 6.00
N LYS A 527 6.05 8.15 6.22
CA LYS A 527 5.38 7.81 7.48
C LYS A 527 4.50 6.58 7.27
N MET A 528 4.66 5.59 8.12
CA MET A 528 4.04 4.28 7.91
C MET A 528 3.62 3.65 9.24
N PRO A 529 2.53 2.86 9.29
CA PRO A 529 1.99 2.34 10.54
C PRO A 529 2.98 1.49 11.34
N TRP A 530 3.83 0.71 10.66
CA TRP A 530 4.83 -0.16 11.32
C TRP A 530 5.86 0.60 12.13
N LEU A 531 6.14 1.84 11.73
CA LEU A 531 7.08 2.68 12.47
C LEU A 531 6.59 3.04 13.88
N THR A 532 5.29 2.86 14.18
CA THR A 532 4.71 3.04 15.53
C THR A 532 5.42 2.17 16.58
N MET A 533 5.93 1.00 16.19
CA MET A 533 6.68 0.11 17.08
C MET A 533 7.92 0.80 17.67
N HIS A 534 8.63 1.56 16.83
CA HIS A 534 9.84 2.30 17.21
C HIS A 534 9.56 3.41 18.23
N LEU A 535 8.31 3.87 18.36
CA LEU A 535 7.87 4.81 19.41
C LEU A 535 7.40 4.08 20.69
N ALA A 536 6.68 2.97 20.53
CA ALA A 536 6.09 2.22 21.64
C ALA A 536 7.14 1.66 22.59
N ILE A 537 8.24 1.14 22.05
CA ILE A 537 9.30 0.45 22.81
C ILE A 537 10.00 1.37 23.81
N PRO A 538 10.63 2.50 23.42
CA PRO A 538 11.28 3.38 24.38
C PRO A 538 10.30 3.94 25.41
N LEU A 539 9.05 4.22 25.01
CA LEU A 539 8.01 4.65 25.94
C LEU A 539 7.62 3.55 26.94
N ALA A 540 7.66 2.27 26.56
CA ALA A 540 7.47 1.16 27.49
C ALA A 540 8.62 1.03 28.51
N PHE A 541 9.85 1.32 28.10
CA PHE A 541 10.99 1.41 29.03
C PHE A 541 10.84 2.59 30.00
N VAL A 542 10.45 3.77 29.51
CA VAL A 542 10.18 4.95 30.34
C VAL A 542 9.04 4.68 31.32
N ALA A 543 7.95 4.06 30.85
CA ALA A 543 6.82 3.67 31.68
C ALA A 543 7.23 2.67 32.77
N GLY A 544 8.04 1.66 32.43
CA GLY A 544 8.56 0.72 33.43
C GLY A 544 9.46 1.37 34.47
N TYR A 545 10.33 2.31 34.06
CA TYR A 545 11.17 3.08 34.98
C TYR A 545 10.34 3.92 35.96
N PHE A 546 9.27 4.57 35.49
CA PHE A 546 8.33 5.30 36.34
C PHE A 546 7.55 4.36 37.27
N MET A 547 7.04 3.25 36.72
CA MET A 547 6.22 2.30 37.46
C MET A 547 7.00 1.55 38.53
N ASP A 548 8.32 1.41 38.44
CA ASP A 548 9.12 0.85 39.53
C ASP A 548 8.95 1.65 40.84
N ASP A 549 9.01 2.99 40.78
CA ASP A 549 8.82 3.86 41.95
C ASP A 549 7.36 3.94 42.41
N VAL A 550 6.41 3.94 41.47
CA VAL A 550 4.97 3.85 41.79
C VAL A 550 4.71 2.57 42.58
N LEU A 551 5.24 1.45 42.09
CA LEU A 551 5.07 0.16 42.73
C LEU A 551 5.93 0.05 43.99
N HIS A 552 6.95 0.89 44.22
CA HIS A 552 7.81 0.89 45.41
C HIS A 552 7.09 1.39 46.68
N ALA A 553 6.10 0.62 47.13
CA ALA A 553 5.31 0.84 48.35
C ALA A 553 5.04 -0.47 49.10
N ASP A 554 4.67 -0.37 50.38
CA ASP A 554 4.10 -1.48 51.14
C ASP A 554 2.60 -1.61 50.84
N TRP A 555 2.29 -2.27 49.73
CA TRP A 555 0.92 -2.47 49.26
C TRP A 555 0.04 -3.23 50.26
N ARG A 556 0.62 -4.07 51.12
CA ARG A 556 -0.17 -4.78 52.15
C ARG A 556 -0.64 -3.81 53.22
N ALA A 557 0.20 -2.87 53.64
CA ALA A 557 -0.18 -1.81 54.56
C ALA A 557 -1.22 -0.87 53.93
N LEU A 558 -1.02 -0.46 52.67
CA LEU A 558 -1.95 0.43 51.97
C LEU A 558 -3.35 -0.18 51.82
N VAL A 559 -3.44 -1.47 51.50
CA VAL A 559 -4.74 -2.18 51.41
C VAL A 559 -5.47 -2.15 52.75
N LYS A 560 -4.77 -2.36 53.88
CA LYS A 560 -5.37 -2.25 55.21
C LYS A 560 -5.87 -0.83 55.55
N GLN A 561 -5.28 0.19 54.93
CA GLN A 561 -5.68 1.60 55.08
C GLN A 561 -6.78 2.04 54.11
N GLY A 562 -7.37 1.12 53.33
CA GLY A 562 -8.48 1.43 52.43
C GLY A 562 -8.10 1.67 50.97
N ALA A 563 -6.85 1.41 50.56
CA ALA A 563 -6.42 1.55 49.16
C ALA A 563 -7.24 0.70 48.18
N LEU A 564 -7.66 -0.50 48.57
CA LEU A 564 -8.49 -1.36 47.71
C LEU A 564 -9.86 -0.74 47.44
N TRP A 565 -10.50 -0.17 48.46
CA TRP A 565 -11.77 0.54 48.30
C TRP A 565 -11.62 1.80 47.46
N MET A 566 -10.52 2.54 47.64
CA MET A 566 -10.21 3.70 46.80
C MET A 566 -10.06 3.28 45.33
N ALA A 567 -9.36 2.18 45.05
CA ALA A 567 -9.22 1.64 43.70
C ALA A 567 -10.57 1.23 43.09
N ILE A 568 -11.41 0.52 43.84
CA ILE A 568 -12.74 0.09 43.37
C ILE A 568 -13.63 1.30 43.06
N VAL A 569 -13.70 2.28 43.96
CA VAL A 569 -14.55 3.46 43.78
C VAL A 569 -14.03 4.35 42.64
N PHE A 570 -12.70 4.49 42.51
CA PHE A 570 -12.10 5.20 41.38
C PHE A 570 -12.40 4.49 40.04
N ALA A 571 -12.29 3.16 40.00
CA ALA A 571 -12.63 2.36 38.83
C ALA A 571 -14.12 2.48 38.46
N LEU A 572 -15.02 2.49 39.46
CA LEU A 572 -16.45 2.69 39.24
C LEU A 572 -16.73 4.09 38.64
N GLY A 573 -16.11 5.13 39.18
CA GLY A 573 -16.22 6.49 38.65
C GLY A 573 -15.74 6.59 37.19
N LEU A 574 -14.60 5.97 36.88
CA LEU A 574 -14.08 5.89 35.50
C LEU A 574 -14.99 5.07 34.58
N LEU A 575 -15.59 3.99 35.07
CA LEU A 575 -16.52 3.17 34.29
C LEU A 575 -17.79 3.95 33.95
N VAL A 576 -18.36 4.69 34.89
CA VAL A 576 -19.53 5.55 34.64
C VAL A 576 -19.17 6.69 33.69
N LEU A 577 -17.99 7.30 33.85
CA LEU A 577 -17.48 8.31 32.91
C LEU A 577 -17.31 7.75 31.49
N ALA A 578 -16.68 6.58 31.36
CA ALA A 578 -16.48 5.91 30.08
C ALA A 578 -17.82 5.49 29.46
N PHE A 579 -18.75 4.96 30.26
CA PHE A 579 -20.09 4.60 29.78
C PHE A 579 -20.84 5.81 29.26
N GLN A 580 -20.81 6.94 29.98
CA GLN A 580 -21.40 8.19 29.54
C GLN A 580 -20.71 8.74 28.28
N PHE A 581 -19.38 8.60 28.17
CA PHE A 581 -18.64 9.03 26.99
C PHE A 581 -18.94 8.18 25.75
N PHE A 582 -19.01 6.84 25.88
CA PHE A 582 -19.22 5.96 24.72
C PHE A 582 -20.69 5.80 24.35
N PHE A 583 -21.60 5.72 25.34
CA PHE A 583 -23.01 5.37 25.12
C PHE A 583 -23.98 6.48 25.53
N GLY A 584 -23.50 7.53 26.20
CA GLY A 584 -24.36 8.65 26.57
C GLY A 584 -24.87 9.39 25.32
N PRO A 585 -26.14 9.81 25.29
CA PRO A 585 -26.71 10.57 24.18
C PRO A 585 -25.95 11.89 23.97
N ALA A 586 -25.98 12.41 22.74
CA ALA A 586 -25.52 13.77 22.47
C ALA A 586 -26.42 14.74 23.26
N PRO A 587 -25.87 15.79 23.90
CA PRO A 587 -26.71 16.80 24.50
C PRO A 587 -27.49 17.47 23.36
N LEU A 588 -28.81 17.27 23.30
CA LEU A 588 -29.80 17.97 22.45
C LEU A 588 -30.22 17.32 21.11
N ALA A 589 -30.26 15.98 20.98
CA ALA A 589 -30.89 15.33 19.81
C ALA A 589 -31.94 14.28 20.21
N GLY A 590 -33.19 14.44 19.75
CA GLY A 590 -34.27 13.46 19.94
C GLY A 590 -35.65 14.09 20.17
N THR A 591 -36.64 13.27 20.49
CA THR A 591 -37.95 13.77 20.93
C THR A 591 -37.85 14.42 22.33
N PRO A 592 -38.83 15.21 22.79
CA PRO A 592 -38.80 15.82 24.13
C PRO A 592 -38.61 14.81 25.28
N LEU A 593 -39.07 13.57 25.10
CA LEU A 593 -38.88 12.47 26.06
C LEU A 593 -37.44 11.93 26.04
N ASP A 594 -36.85 11.81 24.86
CA ASP A 594 -35.45 11.38 24.68
C ASP A 594 -34.48 12.44 25.25
N GLU A 595 -34.77 13.73 25.04
CA GLU A 595 -34.03 14.82 25.64
C GLU A 595 -34.10 14.81 27.18
N PHE A 596 -35.27 14.52 27.74
CA PHE A 596 -35.43 14.39 29.19
C PHE A 596 -34.63 13.20 29.74
N ALA A 597 -34.74 12.03 29.11
CA ALA A 597 -33.98 10.84 29.49
C ALA A 597 -32.46 11.06 29.37
N ALA A 598 -32.01 11.77 28.33
CA ALA A 598 -30.62 12.14 28.11
C ALA A 598 -30.06 13.10 29.18
N ARG A 599 -30.85 14.11 29.55
CA ARG A 599 -30.47 15.04 30.64
C ARG A 599 -30.46 14.31 31.98
N ALA A 600 -31.45 13.46 32.24
CA ALA A 600 -31.53 12.66 33.46
C ALA A 600 -30.34 11.71 33.61
N SER A 601 -29.97 10.97 32.54
CA SER A 601 -28.81 10.07 32.57
C SER A 601 -27.50 10.83 32.81
N THR A 602 -27.33 11.98 32.18
CA THR A 602 -26.15 12.84 32.35
C THR A 602 -26.05 13.37 33.78
N ILE A 603 -27.15 13.84 34.36
CA ILE A 603 -27.20 14.32 35.75
C ILE A 603 -26.86 13.18 36.72
N VAL A 604 -27.47 12.00 36.53
CA VAL A 604 -27.17 10.81 37.36
C VAL A 604 -25.70 10.43 37.25
N ALA A 605 -25.12 10.42 36.05
CA ALA A 605 -23.70 10.15 35.86
C ALA A 605 -22.81 11.17 36.60
N ILE A 606 -23.11 12.47 36.50
CA ILE A 606 -22.38 13.52 37.22
C ILE A 606 -22.48 13.31 38.74
N LEU A 607 -23.66 12.98 39.26
CA LEU A 607 -23.84 12.72 40.70
C LEU A 607 -23.04 11.49 41.16
N ILE A 608 -23.04 10.40 40.39
CA ILE A 608 -22.26 9.20 40.72
C ILE A 608 -20.76 9.49 40.64
N ILE A 609 -20.29 10.17 39.59
CA ILE A 609 -18.88 10.55 39.44
C ILE A 609 -18.45 11.48 40.59
N GLY A 610 -19.29 12.47 40.94
CA GLY A 610 -19.06 13.38 42.05
C GLY A 610 -18.98 12.65 43.40
N ALA A 611 -19.89 11.70 43.64
CA ALA A 611 -19.86 10.85 44.84
C ALA A 611 -18.60 9.98 44.88
N CYS A 612 -18.22 9.35 43.76
CA CYS A 612 -17.00 8.57 43.66
C CYS A 612 -15.76 9.43 43.90
N ALA A 613 -15.68 10.62 43.31
CA ALA A 613 -14.58 11.57 43.50
C ALA A 613 -14.48 12.01 44.97
N GLY A 614 -15.62 12.32 45.62
CA GLY A 614 -15.66 12.65 47.05
C GLY A 614 -15.13 11.53 47.94
N ILE A 615 -15.53 10.28 47.68
CA ILE A 615 -15.05 9.10 48.41
C ILE A 615 -13.55 8.86 48.14
N VAL A 616 -13.09 9.02 46.90
CA VAL A 616 -11.68 8.89 46.54
C VAL A 616 -10.82 9.93 47.25
N VAL A 617 -11.29 11.18 47.35
CA VAL A 617 -10.61 12.24 48.11
C VAL A 617 -10.60 11.91 49.60
N TYR A 618 -11.73 11.49 50.17
CA TYR A 618 -11.84 11.08 51.58
C TYR A 618 -10.86 9.94 51.93
N LEU A 619 -10.83 8.88 51.12
CA LEU A 619 -9.89 7.77 51.30
C LEU A 619 -8.45 8.21 51.04
N GLY A 620 -8.22 9.09 50.05
CA GLY A 620 -6.90 9.64 49.72
C GLY A 620 -6.30 10.47 50.85
N MET A 621 -7.11 11.21 51.62
CA MET A 621 -6.66 11.94 52.81
C MET A 621 -6.10 10.98 53.88
N SER A 622 -6.67 9.78 54.02
CA SER A 622 -6.20 8.77 54.97
C SER A 622 -4.89 8.09 54.56
N LEU A 623 -4.66 7.93 53.25
CA LEU A 623 -3.45 7.31 52.69
C LEU A 623 -2.28 8.29 52.55
N GLY A 624 -2.58 9.59 52.53
CA GLY A 624 -1.66 10.66 52.17
C GLY A 624 -1.48 10.78 50.66
N LEU A 625 -1.23 12.01 50.18
CA LEU A 625 -1.22 12.34 48.74
C LEU A 625 -0.33 11.42 47.91
N LYS A 626 0.89 11.11 48.38
CA LYS A 626 1.83 10.26 47.65
C LYS A 626 1.28 8.84 47.42
N ASN A 627 0.72 8.22 48.45
CA ASN A 627 0.19 6.85 48.33
C ASN A 627 -1.16 6.83 47.61
N ALA A 628 -1.99 7.85 47.81
CA ALA A 628 -3.22 8.05 47.04
C ALA A 628 -2.93 8.10 45.53
N LEU A 629 -1.94 8.90 45.10
CA LEU A 629 -1.51 8.97 43.70
C LEU A 629 -0.98 7.63 43.18
N ARG A 630 -0.27 6.85 44.01
CA ARG A 630 0.18 5.50 43.63
C ARG A 630 -1.00 4.56 43.39
N VAL A 631 -2.01 4.58 44.27
CA VAL A 631 -3.22 3.76 44.12
C VAL A 631 -3.97 4.15 42.85
N LEU A 632 -4.14 5.45 42.58
CA LEU A 632 -4.78 5.94 41.36
C LEU A 632 -4.01 5.51 40.10
N ALA A 633 -2.69 5.67 40.10
CA ALA A 633 -1.83 5.28 38.98
C ALA A 633 -1.91 3.77 38.69
N VAL A 634 -1.82 2.92 39.72
CA VAL A 634 -1.95 1.46 39.54
C VAL A 634 -3.35 1.07 39.08
N THR A 635 -4.39 1.70 39.63
CA THR A 635 -5.77 1.41 39.23
C THR A 635 -6.00 1.78 37.76
N LEU A 636 -5.55 2.97 37.34
CA LEU A 636 -5.62 3.39 35.93
C LEU A 636 -4.80 2.47 35.02
N PHE A 637 -3.60 2.07 35.46
CA PHE A 637 -2.75 1.14 34.72
C PHE A 637 -3.46 -0.20 34.48
N VAL A 638 -4.09 -0.78 35.51
CA VAL A 638 -4.81 -2.06 35.38
C VAL A 638 -6.01 -1.95 34.45
N ILE A 639 -6.80 -0.87 34.55
CA ILE A 639 -7.94 -0.63 33.65
C ILE A 639 -7.46 -0.53 32.20
N LEU A 640 -6.44 0.29 31.95
CA LEU A 640 -5.88 0.45 30.61
C LEU A 640 -5.23 -0.84 30.11
N ALA A 641 -4.61 -1.65 30.97
CA ALA A 641 -4.06 -2.96 30.58
C ALA A 641 -5.13 -3.90 30.03
N VAL A 642 -6.34 -3.92 30.63
CA VAL A 642 -7.47 -4.72 30.10
C VAL A 642 -7.86 -4.24 28.70
N PHE A 643 -7.94 -2.92 28.49
CA PHE A 643 -8.21 -2.36 27.16
C PHE A 643 -7.08 -2.65 26.17
N THR A 644 -5.82 -2.53 26.59
CA THR A 644 -4.65 -2.86 25.76
C THR A 644 -4.65 -4.33 25.35
N VAL A 645 -4.94 -5.26 26.26
CA VAL A 645 -5.06 -6.71 25.93
C VAL A 645 -6.20 -6.96 24.95
N ARG A 646 -7.36 -6.31 25.13
CA ARG A 646 -8.47 -6.42 24.17
C ARG A 646 -8.08 -5.87 22.79
N THR A 647 -7.43 -4.72 22.74
CA THR A 647 -6.96 -4.11 21.48
C THR A 647 -5.88 -4.96 20.81
N MET A 648 -4.98 -5.56 21.59
CA MET A 648 -3.97 -6.51 21.10
C MET A 648 -4.65 -7.75 20.51
N ALA A 649 -5.62 -8.34 21.22
CA ALA A 649 -6.37 -9.49 20.75
C ALA A 649 -7.10 -9.16 19.43
N SER A 650 -7.77 -8.00 19.37
CA SER A 650 -8.45 -7.52 18.17
C SER A 650 -7.49 -7.38 16.99
N ALA A 651 -6.42 -6.60 17.15
CA ALA A 651 -5.56 -6.23 16.04
C ALA A 651 -4.63 -7.36 15.57
N ALA A 652 -4.10 -8.16 16.50
CA ALA A 652 -3.16 -9.22 16.16
C ALA A 652 -3.86 -10.55 15.83
N TYR A 653 -5.03 -10.87 16.39
CA TYR A 653 -5.62 -12.21 16.28
C TYR A 653 -6.95 -12.25 15.53
N TYR A 654 -7.90 -11.35 15.84
CA TYR A 654 -9.24 -11.40 15.24
C TYR A 654 -9.31 -10.67 13.90
N ASN A 655 -8.76 -9.46 13.81
CA ASN A 655 -8.80 -8.59 12.65
C ASN A 655 -7.47 -8.59 11.88
N LYS A 656 -6.64 -9.63 12.05
CA LYS A 656 -5.27 -9.70 11.56
C LYS A 656 -5.14 -9.50 10.05
N ASP A 657 -6.16 -9.92 9.29
CA ASP A 657 -6.22 -9.80 7.84
C ASP A 657 -7.07 -8.61 7.37
N MET A 658 -7.70 -7.86 8.29
CA MET A 658 -8.77 -6.90 8.00
C MET A 658 -8.27 -5.46 7.83
N ALA A 659 -8.73 -4.76 6.79
CA ALA A 659 -8.40 -3.35 6.55
C ALA A 659 -8.90 -2.37 7.64
N THR A 660 -9.69 -2.83 8.60
CA THR A 660 -10.15 -2.02 9.73
C THR A 660 -9.04 -1.71 10.74
N GLU A 661 -7.91 -2.40 10.68
CA GLU A 661 -6.77 -2.12 11.57
C GLU A 661 -5.73 -1.28 10.81
N VAL A 662 -5.54 -0.01 11.20
CA VAL A 662 -4.55 0.91 10.61
C VAL A 662 -3.11 0.35 10.58
N ILE A 663 -2.75 -0.57 11.50
CA ILE A 663 -1.42 -1.21 11.51
C ILE A 663 -1.25 -2.25 10.40
N VAL A 664 -2.34 -2.72 9.80
CA VAL A 664 -2.39 -3.66 8.68
C VAL A 664 -2.34 -2.85 7.38
N TYR A 665 -1.20 -2.86 6.68
CA TYR A 665 -0.95 -2.07 5.48
C TYR A 665 -0.57 -2.96 4.30
N ALA A 666 -1.14 -2.72 3.11
CA ALA A 666 -0.93 -3.54 1.91
C ALA A 666 -1.11 -5.05 2.18
N GLN A 667 -2.18 -5.38 2.87
CA GLN A 667 -2.47 -6.74 3.35
C GLN A 667 -3.25 -7.52 2.31
N GLY A 668 -2.85 -8.76 2.02
CA GLY A 668 -3.65 -9.68 1.22
C GLY A 668 -4.97 -9.97 1.93
N THR A 669 -6.08 -9.90 1.20
CA THR A 669 -7.39 -10.08 1.81
C THR A 669 -7.68 -11.56 2.09
N PRO A 670 -8.65 -11.89 2.95
CA PRO A 670 -9.11 -13.28 3.13
C PRO A 670 -9.56 -13.99 1.85
N ASP A 671 -9.85 -13.24 0.77
CA ASP A 671 -10.24 -13.81 -0.51
C ASP A 671 -9.09 -14.57 -1.19
N VAL A 672 -7.83 -14.19 -0.95
CA VAL A 672 -6.65 -14.87 -1.52
C VAL A 672 -6.53 -16.32 -1.02
N PRO A 673 -6.42 -16.60 0.30
CA PRO A 673 -6.39 -17.97 0.77
C PRO A 673 -7.70 -18.71 0.47
N ALA A 674 -8.85 -18.03 0.41
CA ALA A 674 -10.10 -18.64 -0.02
C ALA A 674 -10.04 -19.11 -1.48
N ALA A 675 -9.49 -18.30 -2.40
CA ALA A 675 -9.26 -18.69 -3.79
C ALA A 675 -8.27 -19.85 -3.91
N MET A 676 -7.16 -19.81 -3.15
CA MET A 676 -6.19 -20.92 -3.16
C MET A 676 -6.77 -22.22 -2.61
N ASN A 677 -7.60 -22.17 -1.56
CA ASN A 677 -8.30 -23.35 -1.05
C ASN A 677 -9.24 -23.98 -2.10
N GLU A 678 -9.88 -23.15 -2.93
CA GLU A 678 -10.73 -23.64 -4.02
C GLU A 678 -9.89 -24.29 -5.14
N ILE A 679 -8.78 -23.67 -5.54
CA ILE A 679 -7.84 -24.21 -6.54
C ILE A 679 -7.23 -25.53 -6.03
N GLU A 680 -6.93 -25.62 -4.73
CA GLU A 680 -6.39 -26.83 -4.11
C GLU A 680 -7.43 -27.96 -4.08
N GLU A 681 -8.68 -27.66 -3.73
CA GLU A 681 -9.75 -28.66 -3.73
C GLU A 681 -10.08 -29.13 -5.17
N LEU A 682 -10.03 -28.23 -6.15
CA LEU A 682 -10.11 -28.59 -7.57
C LEU A 682 -8.98 -29.53 -7.98
N SER A 683 -7.74 -29.19 -7.63
CA SER A 683 -6.55 -30.01 -7.89
C SER A 683 -6.70 -31.41 -7.32
N ARG A 684 -7.04 -31.50 -6.03
CA ARG A 684 -7.22 -32.77 -5.32
C ARG A 684 -8.32 -33.64 -5.95
N ARG A 685 -9.45 -33.05 -6.33
CA ARG A 685 -10.58 -33.80 -6.92
C ARG A 685 -10.26 -34.29 -8.32
N LEU A 686 -9.76 -33.40 -9.17
CA LEU A 686 -9.69 -33.63 -10.61
C LEU A 686 -8.43 -34.37 -11.02
N CYS A 687 -7.28 -34.05 -10.43
CA CYS A 687 -6.02 -34.72 -10.74
C CYS A 687 -5.91 -36.13 -10.12
N ALA A 688 -6.76 -36.48 -9.16
CA ALA A 688 -6.89 -37.85 -8.66
C ALA A 688 -7.75 -38.74 -9.56
N GLN A 689 -8.72 -38.17 -10.29
CA GLN A 689 -9.69 -38.91 -11.14
C GLN A 689 -9.17 -39.22 -12.55
N THR A 690 -8.19 -38.46 -13.04
CA THR A 690 -7.62 -38.58 -14.40
C THR A 690 -6.83 -39.85 -14.67
N GLN A 691 -6.54 -40.68 -13.66
CA GLN A 691 -6.00 -42.02 -13.90
C GLN A 691 -7.06 -43.02 -14.43
N THR A 692 -8.36 -42.67 -14.41
CA THR A 692 -9.45 -43.61 -14.72
C THR A 692 -10.47 -43.16 -15.77
N ASP A 693 -10.60 -41.86 -16.08
CA ASP A 693 -11.66 -41.37 -16.96
C ASP A 693 -11.11 -40.57 -18.16
N ALA A 694 -11.26 -41.11 -19.37
CA ALA A 694 -10.64 -40.60 -20.60
C ALA A 694 -11.32 -39.34 -21.20
N LYS A 695 -12.26 -38.71 -20.47
CA LYS A 695 -13.13 -37.64 -21.00
C LYS A 695 -12.68 -36.21 -20.69
N LEU A 696 -11.85 -35.97 -19.66
CA LEU A 696 -11.32 -34.64 -19.34
C LEU A 696 -9.80 -34.59 -19.61
N LYS A 697 -9.36 -33.70 -20.53
CA LYS A 697 -7.94 -33.38 -20.69
C LYS A 697 -7.57 -32.28 -19.69
N LEU A 698 -6.84 -32.67 -18.64
CA LEU A 698 -6.36 -31.76 -17.60
C LEU A 698 -4.84 -31.69 -17.62
N ASN A 699 -4.30 -30.49 -17.46
CA ASN A 699 -2.86 -30.26 -17.36
C ASN A 699 -2.36 -30.48 -15.93
N CYS A 700 -2.54 -31.69 -15.41
CA CYS A 700 -2.11 -32.03 -14.04
C CYS A 700 -0.61 -32.31 -13.97
N ASP A 701 0.09 -31.67 -13.04
CA ASP A 701 1.48 -31.99 -12.66
C ASP A 701 1.57 -32.14 -11.14
N ASN A 702 2.16 -33.23 -10.67
CA ASN A 702 2.24 -33.61 -9.26
C ASN A 702 0.91 -33.46 -8.47
N GLY A 703 -0.22 -33.80 -9.11
CA GLY A 703 -1.55 -33.69 -8.50
C GLY A 703 -2.14 -32.28 -8.45
N LYS A 704 -1.51 -31.30 -9.11
CA LYS A 704 -1.95 -29.89 -9.20
C LYS A 704 -2.41 -29.54 -10.60
N ILE A 705 -3.54 -28.83 -10.71
CA ILE A 705 -3.99 -28.28 -12.01
C ILE A 705 -3.09 -27.13 -12.45
N LYS A 706 -3.12 -26.80 -13.74
CA LYS A 706 -2.35 -25.68 -14.26
C LYS A 706 -3.05 -24.36 -13.95
N VAL A 707 -2.31 -23.46 -13.31
CA VAL A 707 -2.76 -22.10 -12.98
C VAL A 707 -1.93 -21.09 -13.77
N ALA A 708 -2.57 -20.19 -14.49
CA ALA A 708 -1.90 -19.08 -15.18
C ALA A 708 -2.14 -17.77 -14.41
N TYR A 709 -1.12 -16.90 -14.32
CA TYR A 709 -1.22 -15.63 -13.59
C TYR A 709 -0.37 -14.50 -14.20
N ASP A 710 -0.75 -13.25 -13.93
CA ASP A 710 -0.09 -12.03 -14.43
C ASP A 710 0.80 -11.32 -13.39
N ASP A 711 1.41 -10.21 -13.80
CA ASP A 711 2.25 -9.36 -12.95
C ASP A 711 1.46 -8.53 -11.93
N ASP A 712 0.22 -8.13 -12.24
CA ASP A 712 -0.64 -7.32 -11.36
C ASP A 712 -1.22 -8.14 -10.18
N SER A 713 -1.49 -9.45 -10.36
CA SER A 713 -1.95 -10.35 -9.30
C SER A 713 -0.83 -11.14 -8.61
N SER A 714 0.41 -11.07 -9.10
CA SER A 714 1.54 -11.89 -8.62
C SER A 714 1.73 -11.86 -7.10
N TRP A 715 1.61 -10.70 -6.47
CA TRP A 715 1.74 -10.57 -5.01
C TRP A 715 0.36 -10.48 -4.37
N PRO A 716 -0.03 -11.44 -3.49
CA PRO A 716 0.81 -12.44 -2.82
C PRO A 716 0.77 -13.87 -3.44
N PHE A 717 0.13 -14.09 -4.59
CA PHE A 717 -0.08 -15.44 -5.16
C PHE A 717 1.21 -16.25 -5.42
N VAL A 718 2.33 -15.60 -5.75
CA VAL A 718 3.63 -16.24 -6.02
C VAL A 718 4.09 -17.16 -4.88
N TRP A 719 3.81 -16.80 -3.62
CA TRP A 719 4.14 -17.68 -2.48
C TRP A 719 3.41 -19.02 -2.58
N TYR A 720 2.12 -19.00 -2.89
CA TYR A 720 1.29 -20.20 -2.98
C TYR A 720 1.60 -21.04 -4.23
N PHE A 721 1.98 -20.40 -5.33
CA PHE A 721 2.33 -21.09 -6.57
C PHE A 721 3.67 -21.82 -6.53
N ARG A 722 4.46 -21.67 -5.46
CA ARG A 722 5.61 -22.54 -5.19
C ARG A 722 5.23 -24.03 -5.26
N ASP A 723 4.03 -24.38 -4.79
CA ASP A 723 3.54 -25.76 -4.77
C ASP A 723 2.93 -26.20 -6.12
N TYR A 724 2.92 -25.33 -7.13
CA TYR A 724 2.33 -25.54 -8.46
C TYR A 724 3.43 -25.53 -9.53
N PRO A 725 4.08 -26.68 -9.83
CA PRO A 725 5.23 -26.75 -10.74
C PRO A 725 4.88 -26.39 -12.20
N ASN A 726 3.61 -26.54 -12.56
CA ASN A 726 3.04 -26.20 -13.86
C ASN A 726 2.42 -24.78 -13.90
N ALA A 727 2.59 -23.96 -12.86
CA ALA A 727 2.11 -22.58 -12.87
C ALA A 727 2.75 -21.77 -14.01
N GLN A 728 1.93 -21.00 -14.73
CA GLN A 728 2.36 -20.25 -15.91
C GLN A 728 2.24 -18.74 -15.67
N PHE A 729 3.38 -18.08 -15.47
CA PHE A 729 3.45 -16.62 -15.51
C PHE A 729 3.40 -16.11 -16.94
N TYR A 730 2.46 -15.21 -17.25
CA TYR A 730 2.30 -14.64 -18.59
C TYR A 730 2.49 -13.11 -18.65
N GLY A 731 2.73 -12.45 -17.52
CA GLY A 731 2.94 -11.00 -17.42
C GLY A 731 1.73 -10.17 -17.87
N LYS A 732 1.98 -8.91 -18.27
CA LYS A 732 0.92 -7.96 -18.63
C LYS A 732 0.08 -8.34 -19.85
N LYS A 733 0.71 -8.97 -20.87
CA LYS A 733 0.05 -9.36 -22.13
C LYS A 733 0.46 -10.80 -22.48
N PRO A 734 -0.48 -11.73 -22.66
CA PRO A 734 -0.15 -13.09 -23.01
C PRO A 734 0.30 -13.20 -24.47
N GLY A 735 1.17 -14.16 -24.76
CA GLY A 735 1.67 -14.44 -26.12
C GLY A 735 0.71 -15.26 -26.99
N GLY A 736 -0.47 -15.65 -26.49
CA GLY A 736 -1.44 -16.49 -27.19
C GLY A 736 -2.53 -17.03 -26.26
N PRO A 737 -3.46 -17.86 -26.78
CA PRO A 737 -4.55 -18.46 -26.00
C PRO A 737 -4.06 -19.27 -24.80
N PHE A 738 -4.83 -19.24 -23.71
CA PHE A 738 -4.50 -19.97 -22.50
C PHE A 738 -4.93 -21.43 -22.57
N ASP A 739 -4.02 -22.33 -22.21
CA ASP A 739 -4.35 -23.71 -21.88
C ASP A 739 -4.03 -23.95 -20.40
N ALA A 740 -4.89 -23.41 -19.52
CA ALA A 740 -4.83 -23.55 -18.08
C ALA A 740 -6.25 -23.83 -17.54
N GLU A 741 -6.38 -24.58 -16.47
CA GLU A 741 -7.70 -24.82 -15.85
C GLU A 741 -8.19 -23.58 -15.09
N VAL A 742 -7.26 -22.81 -14.54
CA VAL A 742 -7.51 -21.58 -13.80
C VAL A 742 -6.60 -20.48 -14.31
N VAL A 743 -7.17 -19.29 -14.52
CA VAL A 743 -6.44 -18.07 -14.87
C VAL A 743 -6.75 -16.99 -13.83
N ILE A 744 -5.72 -16.42 -13.22
CA ILE A 744 -5.81 -15.32 -12.26
C ILE A 744 -5.34 -14.05 -12.95
N ILE A 745 -6.20 -13.04 -12.98
CA ILE A 745 -5.93 -11.79 -13.70
C ILE A 745 -6.13 -10.61 -12.74
N GLY A 746 -5.13 -9.75 -12.59
CA GLY A 746 -5.30 -8.49 -11.90
C GLY A 746 -6.21 -7.53 -12.68
N ASP A 747 -6.98 -6.71 -11.97
CA ASP A 747 -7.96 -5.80 -12.61
C ASP A 747 -7.30 -4.87 -13.65
N ALA A 748 -6.01 -4.51 -13.49
CA ALA A 748 -5.31 -3.63 -14.42
C ALA A 748 -5.04 -4.28 -15.80
N ASN A 749 -5.02 -5.61 -15.88
CA ASN A 749 -4.65 -6.35 -17.09
C ASN A 749 -5.84 -7.06 -17.74
N GLU A 750 -7.02 -7.06 -17.11
CA GLU A 750 -8.17 -7.85 -17.56
C GLU A 750 -8.56 -7.61 -19.02
N GLY A 751 -8.59 -6.35 -19.46
CA GLY A 751 -8.94 -5.99 -20.84
C GLY A 751 -7.98 -6.55 -21.89
N GLU A 752 -6.70 -6.72 -21.54
CA GLU A 752 -5.65 -7.24 -22.44
C GLU A 752 -5.66 -8.78 -22.49
N VAL A 753 -6.13 -9.43 -21.43
CA VAL A 753 -6.07 -10.89 -21.27
C VAL A 753 -7.35 -11.58 -21.74
N LYS A 754 -8.52 -10.94 -21.58
CA LYS A 754 -9.84 -11.50 -21.92
C LYS A 754 -9.95 -12.08 -23.35
N PRO A 755 -9.41 -11.45 -24.42
CA PRO A 755 -9.52 -11.98 -25.79
C PRO A 755 -8.91 -13.38 -25.97
N PHE A 756 -7.94 -13.75 -25.14
CA PHE A 756 -7.23 -15.04 -25.21
C PHE A 756 -7.90 -16.17 -24.41
N LEU A 757 -8.88 -15.84 -23.56
CA LEU A 757 -9.64 -16.82 -22.80
C LEU A 757 -10.76 -17.47 -23.65
N GLY A 758 -11.38 -16.67 -24.52
CA GLY A 758 -12.59 -17.05 -25.25
C GLY A 758 -13.77 -17.34 -24.32
N ASN A 759 -14.80 -18.02 -24.81
CA ASN A 759 -16.00 -18.37 -24.03
C ASN A 759 -15.80 -19.56 -23.07
N ARG A 760 -14.55 -19.98 -22.81
CA ARG A 760 -14.22 -21.22 -22.09
C ARG A 760 -14.23 -21.11 -20.56
N TYR A 761 -14.31 -19.90 -20.01
CA TYR A 761 -14.14 -19.68 -18.57
C TYR A 761 -15.36 -19.00 -17.93
N VAL A 762 -15.54 -19.21 -16.63
CA VAL A 762 -16.44 -18.44 -15.75
C VAL A 762 -15.61 -17.51 -14.88
N LYS A 763 -16.02 -16.24 -14.79
CA LYS A 763 -15.35 -15.19 -14.03
C LYS A 763 -15.93 -15.06 -12.62
N ARG A 764 -15.07 -14.90 -11.62
CA ARG A 764 -15.42 -14.37 -10.30
C ARG A 764 -14.43 -13.30 -9.85
N GLN A 765 -14.92 -12.09 -9.58
CA GLN A 765 -14.08 -11.01 -9.07
C GLN A 765 -13.93 -11.10 -7.55
N MET A 766 -12.71 -10.90 -7.06
CA MET A 766 -12.30 -11.05 -5.67
C MET A 766 -11.33 -9.93 -5.28
N ARG A 767 -11.08 -9.76 -3.97
CA ARG A 767 -10.17 -8.71 -3.48
C ARG A 767 -8.76 -9.28 -3.33
N LEU A 768 -7.76 -8.63 -3.92
CA LEU A 768 -6.37 -9.06 -3.85
C LEU A 768 -5.71 -8.54 -2.57
N VAL A 769 -5.55 -7.22 -2.50
CA VAL A 769 -4.87 -6.50 -1.43
C VAL A 769 -5.71 -5.29 -1.04
N TRP A 770 -5.76 -4.96 0.26
CA TRP A 770 -6.41 -3.75 0.73
C TRP A 770 -5.52 -2.92 1.66
N TRP A 771 -5.83 -1.63 1.71
CA TRP A 771 -5.20 -0.64 2.58
C TRP A 771 -6.19 -0.19 3.65
N PRO A 772 -5.70 0.25 4.82
CA PRO A 772 -6.58 0.76 5.85
C PRO A 772 -7.24 2.07 5.42
N ALA A 773 -8.27 2.50 6.15
CA ALA A 773 -8.99 3.71 5.81
C ALA A 773 -8.03 4.91 5.87
N GLU A 774 -7.93 5.62 4.75
CA GLU A 774 -6.94 6.68 4.57
C GLU A 774 -7.47 8.07 4.96
N ASP A 775 -8.58 8.15 5.72
CA ASP A 775 -9.22 9.40 6.13
C ASP A 775 -8.29 10.32 6.98
N TYR A 776 -7.20 9.75 7.52
CA TYR A 776 -6.14 10.51 8.20
C TYR A 776 -5.22 11.28 7.25
N LYS A 777 -5.19 10.95 5.96
CA LYS A 777 -4.40 11.68 4.95
C LYS A 777 -5.01 13.06 4.73
N GLY A 778 -4.16 14.08 4.69
CA GLY A 778 -4.63 15.47 4.54
C GLY A 778 -5.40 16.02 5.75
N LEU A 779 -5.18 15.46 6.96
CA LEU A 779 -5.53 16.12 8.22
C LEU A 779 -4.69 17.41 8.34
N THR A 780 -5.32 18.56 8.08
CA THR A 780 -4.74 19.89 8.33
C THR A 780 -5.10 20.37 9.74
N TRP A 781 -4.42 21.39 10.25
CA TRP A 781 -4.80 21.98 11.54
C TRP A 781 -6.24 22.54 11.53
N THR A 782 -6.72 23.05 10.40
CA THR A 782 -8.13 23.45 10.20
C THR A 782 -9.08 22.26 10.31
N LYS A 783 -8.76 21.11 9.70
CA LYS A 783 -9.55 19.88 9.88
C LYS A 783 -9.40 19.28 11.27
N LEU A 784 -8.31 19.56 11.98
CA LEU A 784 -8.08 19.06 13.33
C LEU A 784 -8.86 19.86 14.37
N LEU A 785 -8.77 21.19 14.34
CA LEU A 785 -9.32 22.09 15.37
C LEU A 785 -10.64 22.75 14.97
N GLY A 786 -10.98 22.72 13.68
CA GLY A 786 -12.10 23.43 13.08
C GLY A 786 -11.67 24.81 12.57
N GLY A 787 -12.48 25.43 11.73
CA GLY A 787 -12.19 26.74 11.15
C GLY A 787 -12.95 26.97 9.86
N THR A 788 -12.35 27.73 8.93
CA THR A 788 -12.87 27.88 7.57
C THR A 788 -11.86 27.30 6.58
N ASP A 789 -12.34 26.61 5.54
CA ASP A 789 -11.50 26.19 4.42
C ASP A 789 -11.04 27.41 3.58
N GLU A 790 -10.23 27.14 2.56
CA GLU A 790 -9.71 28.17 1.63
C GLU A 790 -10.82 28.89 0.85
N SER A 791 -12.02 28.30 0.78
CA SER A 791 -13.21 28.89 0.15
C SER A 791 -14.11 29.63 1.14
N GLY A 792 -13.71 29.73 2.42
CA GLY A 792 -14.47 30.40 3.47
C GLY A 792 -15.59 29.57 4.08
N ASN A 793 -15.73 28.29 3.72
CA ASN A 793 -16.76 27.42 4.28
C ASN A 793 -16.33 26.89 5.66
N PRO A 794 -17.24 26.82 6.65
CA PRO A 794 -16.92 26.28 7.95
C PRO A 794 -16.59 24.78 7.87
N VAL A 795 -15.42 24.41 8.36
CA VAL A 795 -14.96 23.02 8.50
C VAL A 795 -15.11 22.61 9.96
N GLN A 796 -15.83 21.52 10.20
CA GLN A 796 -15.88 20.92 11.53
C GLN A 796 -14.57 20.21 11.85
N GLY A 797 -13.99 20.56 12.99
CA GLY A 797 -12.73 19.99 13.46
C GLY A 797 -12.87 18.59 14.05
N PHE A 798 -11.82 17.79 13.94
CA PHE A 798 -11.65 16.50 14.61
C PHE A 798 -11.78 16.61 16.14
N LEU A 799 -11.15 17.62 16.75
CA LEU A 799 -11.10 17.86 18.20
C LEU A 799 -12.36 18.57 18.72
N GLN A 800 -13.33 18.89 17.87
CA GLN A 800 -14.63 19.36 18.34
C GLN A 800 -15.34 18.23 19.12
N PRO A 801 -16.01 18.52 20.24
CA PRO A 801 -16.48 17.50 21.17
C PRO A 801 -17.28 16.36 20.55
N GLU A 802 -18.21 16.67 19.63
CA GLU A 802 -19.07 15.65 19.00
C GLU A 802 -18.29 14.74 18.03
N ASN A 803 -17.41 15.32 17.21
CA ASN A 803 -16.57 14.56 16.27
C ASN A 803 -15.51 13.74 17.00
N PHE A 804 -14.87 14.32 18.01
CA PHE A 804 -13.88 13.62 18.83
C PHE A 804 -14.50 12.43 19.54
N LYS A 805 -15.67 12.61 20.18
CA LYS A 805 -16.43 11.53 20.82
C LYS A 805 -16.77 10.43 19.82
N LYS A 806 -17.27 10.80 18.63
CA LYS A 806 -17.59 9.85 17.56
C LYS A 806 -16.37 9.06 17.10
N ILE A 807 -15.24 9.71 16.85
CA ILE A 807 -14.02 9.07 16.34
C ILE A 807 -13.40 8.16 17.40
N VAL A 808 -13.25 8.62 18.64
CA VAL A 808 -12.71 7.80 19.73
C VAL A 808 -13.59 6.57 19.97
N ARG A 809 -14.92 6.75 19.95
CA ARG A 809 -15.88 5.65 20.08
C ARG A 809 -15.84 4.71 18.89
N ASP A 810 -16.19 5.19 17.71
CA ASP A 810 -16.44 4.35 16.55
C ASP A 810 -15.14 3.80 15.99
N ILE A 811 -14.10 4.62 15.80
CA ILE A 811 -12.85 4.22 15.16
C ILE A 811 -11.86 3.65 16.19
N TRP A 812 -11.48 4.43 17.22
CA TRP A 812 -10.42 4.02 18.14
C TRP A 812 -10.84 2.89 19.09
N PHE A 813 -12.13 2.74 19.38
CA PHE A 813 -12.62 1.71 20.29
C PHE A 813 -13.41 0.58 19.62
N PHE A 814 -14.29 0.90 18.66
CA PHE A 814 -15.12 -0.11 17.97
C PHE A 814 -14.63 -0.52 16.58
N ARG A 815 -13.57 0.11 16.03
CA ARG A 815 -13.02 -0.19 14.69
C ARG A 815 -14.07 -0.08 13.56
N LYS A 816 -15.04 0.82 13.72
CA LYS A 816 -16.13 1.09 12.78
C LYS A 816 -15.80 2.31 11.93
N TYR A 817 -15.78 2.08 10.62
CA TYR A 817 -15.57 3.10 9.60
C TYR A 817 -16.87 3.33 8.81
N GLY A 818 -16.92 4.41 8.03
CA GLY A 818 -18.08 4.72 7.17
C GLY A 818 -18.25 3.77 5.98
N TYR A 819 -17.30 2.87 5.75
CA TYR A 819 -17.26 1.95 4.61
C TYR A 819 -17.56 0.51 5.05
N ASN A 820 -18.31 -0.24 4.24
CA ASN A 820 -18.46 -1.68 4.40
C ASN A 820 -17.26 -2.41 3.76
N LEU A 821 -16.81 -3.52 4.34
CA LEU A 821 -15.72 -4.36 3.84
C LEU A 821 -15.96 -4.89 2.41
N SER A 822 -17.21 -5.12 2.02
CA SER A 822 -17.55 -5.55 0.65
C SER A 822 -17.36 -4.43 -0.39
N SER A 823 -17.54 -3.18 0.05
CA SER A 823 -17.44 -1.97 -0.77
C SER A 823 -16.28 -1.09 -0.30
N TRP A 824 -15.20 -1.70 0.22
CA TRP A 824 -14.06 -0.96 0.75
C TRP A 824 -13.38 -0.19 -0.40
N PRO A 825 -13.19 1.13 -0.29
CA PRO A 825 -12.72 1.93 -1.42
C PRO A 825 -11.22 1.73 -1.71
N PHE A 826 -10.43 1.36 -0.70
CA PHE A 826 -8.98 1.21 -0.82
C PHE A 826 -8.60 -0.26 -1.01
N VAL A 827 -9.02 -0.83 -2.14
CA VAL A 827 -8.82 -2.24 -2.46
C VAL A 827 -8.35 -2.41 -3.90
N HIS A 828 -7.32 -3.25 -4.06
CA HIS A 828 -6.92 -3.81 -5.35
C HIS A 828 -7.58 -5.19 -5.51
N ARG A 829 -8.01 -5.53 -6.72
CA ARG A 829 -8.87 -6.68 -7.02
C ARG A 829 -8.25 -7.54 -8.12
N PHE A 830 -8.67 -8.80 -8.11
CA PHE A 830 -8.31 -9.76 -9.14
C PHE A 830 -9.55 -10.55 -9.55
N SER A 831 -9.49 -11.12 -10.75
CA SER A 831 -10.52 -11.98 -11.30
C SER A 831 -10.00 -13.40 -11.41
N LEU A 832 -10.73 -14.33 -10.79
CA LEU A 832 -10.51 -15.77 -10.90
C LEU A 832 -11.36 -16.30 -12.06
N TYR A 833 -10.68 -16.75 -13.12
CA TYR A 833 -11.31 -17.40 -14.26
C TYR A 833 -11.12 -18.91 -14.14
N VAL A 834 -12.20 -19.66 -14.03
CA VAL A 834 -12.18 -21.13 -13.96
C VAL A 834 -12.77 -21.68 -15.25
N ARG A 835 -12.11 -22.63 -15.90
CA ARG A 835 -12.60 -23.23 -17.14
C ARG A 835 -13.96 -23.89 -16.91
N LYS A 836 -14.93 -23.74 -17.82
CA LYS A 836 -16.34 -24.16 -17.63
C LYS A 836 -16.49 -25.65 -17.36
N ASP A 837 -15.72 -26.50 -18.04
CA ASP A 837 -15.68 -27.95 -17.81
C ASP A 837 -15.16 -28.32 -16.41
N VAL A 838 -14.21 -27.55 -15.89
CA VAL A 838 -13.67 -27.66 -14.52
C VAL A 838 -14.69 -27.13 -13.50
N ALA A 839 -15.29 -25.97 -13.75
CA ALA A 839 -16.27 -25.34 -12.88
C ALA A 839 -17.53 -26.19 -12.70
N ASN A 840 -18.01 -26.83 -13.78
CA ASN A 840 -19.19 -27.71 -13.72
C ASN A 840 -18.98 -28.94 -12.82
N GLN A 841 -17.74 -29.38 -12.60
CA GLN A 841 -17.43 -30.46 -11.64
C GLN A 841 -17.62 -30.03 -10.19
N LEU A 842 -17.59 -28.73 -9.88
CA LEU A 842 -17.91 -28.20 -8.55
C LEU A 842 -19.41 -28.26 -8.25
N TRP A 843 -20.26 -28.23 -9.28
CA TRP A 843 -21.71 -28.05 -9.17
C TRP A 843 -22.55 -29.33 -9.11
N GLN A 844 -21.95 -30.52 -9.00
CA GLN A 844 -22.68 -31.80 -8.94
C GLN A 844 -23.62 -31.99 -7.71
N TYR A 845 -23.81 -30.97 -6.87
CA TYR A 845 -24.88 -30.91 -5.85
C TYR A 845 -26.03 -29.94 -6.16
N ALA A 846 -25.99 -29.21 -7.28
CA ALA A 846 -27.15 -28.57 -7.89
C ALA A 846 -27.48 -29.37 -9.15
N GLY A 847 -28.18 -30.49 -8.99
CA GLY A 847 -28.40 -31.44 -10.08
C GLY A 847 -28.91 -30.75 -11.34
N VAL A 848 -28.20 -30.94 -12.47
CA VAL A 848 -28.67 -31.04 -13.86
C VAL A 848 -27.48 -30.91 -14.85
N VAL A 849 -27.54 -31.73 -15.92
CA VAL A 849 -26.71 -31.90 -17.15
C VAL A 849 -25.30 -32.53 -17.01
N PRO A 850 -24.99 -33.60 -17.78
CA PRO A 850 -23.61 -34.07 -17.99
C PRO A 850 -22.73 -32.98 -18.62
N PRO A 851 -21.39 -33.04 -18.46
CA PRO A 851 -20.51 -32.11 -19.16
C PRO A 851 -20.68 -32.29 -20.67
N THR A 852 -21.24 -31.28 -21.34
CA THR A 852 -21.06 -31.11 -22.78
C THR A 852 -19.56 -31.01 -23.02
N ALA A 853 -19.05 -31.72 -24.03
CA ALA A 853 -17.67 -31.58 -24.46
C ALA A 853 -17.37 -30.09 -24.64
N VAL A 854 -16.17 -29.64 -24.25
CA VAL A 854 -15.71 -28.30 -24.61
C VAL A 854 -15.76 -28.24 -26.14
N GLU A 855 -16.78 -27.59 -26.66
CA GLU A 855 -16.80 -27.20 -28.05
C GLU A 855 -15.62 -26.24 -28.20
N ASN A 856 -14.65 -26.61 -29.04
CA ASN A 856 -13.52 -25.73 -29.29
C ASN A 856 -14.12 -24.42 -29.80
N ASP A 857 -13.85 -23.31 -29.10
CA ASP A 857 -14.29 -21.98 -29.52
C ASP A 857 -13.90 -21.83 -31.01
N PRO A 858 -14.90 -21.82 -31.93
CA PRO A 858 -14.64 -21.92 -33.35
C PRO A 858 -13.82 -20.73 -33.86
N TYR A 859 -13.80 -19.63 -33.10
CA TYR A 859 -13.08 -18.42 -33.41
C TYR A 859 -11.58 -18.55 -33.11
N THR A 860 -11.18 -19.33 -32.11
CA THR A 860 -9.75 -19.47 -31.72
C THR A 860 -8.91 -20.20 -32.77
N VAL A 861 -9.49 -21.19 -33.46
CA VAL A 861 -8.80 -21.99 -34.49
C VAL A 861 -8.60 -21.21 -35.79
N LYS A 862 -9.43 -20.19 -36.04
CA LYS A 862 -9.44 -19.37 -37.26
C LYS A 862 -8.91 -17.96 -37.03
N PHE A 863 -8.26 -17.73 -35.88
CA PHE A 863 -7.73 -16.42 -35.52
C PHE A 863 -6.46 -16.07 -36.31
N ILE A 864 -6.44 -14.90 -36.94
CA ILE A 864 -5.33 -14.37 -37.73
C ILE A 864 -4.78 -13.14 -37.00
N ALA A 865 -3.73 -13.33 -36.20
CA ALA A 865 -3.19 -12.28 -35.32
C ALA A 865 -2.57 -11.09 -36.06
N ASP A 866 -2.02 -11.31 -37.26
CA ASP A 866 -1.21 -10.33 -37.99
C ASP A 866 -1.94 -9.66 -39.16
N LEU A 867 -3.27 -9.81 -39.29
CA LEU A 867 -4.00 -9.17 -40.39
C LEU A 867 -4.06 -7.65 -40.19
N GLN A 868 -3.48 -6.89 -41.12
CA GLN A 868 -3.38 -5.44 -41.06
C GLN A 868 -4.36 -4.74 -42.00
N ALA A 869 -4.97 -3.66 -41.51
CA ALA A 869 -5.66 -2.69 -42.36
C ALA A 869 -4.64 -2.02 -43.29
N GLN A 870 -5.03 -1.83 -44.55
CA GLN A 870 -4.17 -1.21 -45.56
C GLN A 870 -4.23 0.32 -45.54
N ALA A 871 -5.35 0.85 -45.08
CA ALA A 871 -5.57 2.28 -44.96
C ALA A 871 -6.53 2.59 -43.81
N THR A 872 -6.49 3.84 -43.36
CA THR A 872 -7.41 4.42 -42.38
C THR A 872 -8.05 5.66 -42.96
N VAL A 873 -9.35 5.84 -42.74
CA VAL A 873 -10.06 7.10 -42.98
C VAL A 873 -10.27 7.79 -41.63
N MET A 874 -9.96 9.08 -41.58
CA MET A 874 -10.16 9.95 -40.41
C MET A 874 -11.23 11.01 -40.74
N GLY A 875 -11.94 11.49 -39.72
CA GLY A 875 -12.97 12.52 -39.87
C GLY A 875 -12.45 13.89 -40.28
N ALA A 876 -13.36 14.83 -40.54
CA ALA A 876 -13.07 16.23 -40.80
C ALA A 876 -12.12 16.82 -39.73
N ASP A 877 -11.14 17.63 -40.13
CA ASP A 877 -10.06 18.16 -39.26
C ASP A 877 -9.24 17.09 -38.50
N GLY A 878 -9.33 15.83 -38.91
CA GLY A 878 -8.53 14.72 -38.39
C GLY A 878 -9.17 13.89 -37.27
N ALA A 879 -10.46 14.09 -36.93
CA ALA A 879 -11.10 13.30 -35.86
C ALA A 879 -12.60 13.05 -36.12
N PHE A 880 -12.99 11.77 -36.11
CA PHE A 880 -14.36 11.38 -35.76
C PHE A 880 -14.52 11.39 -34.22
N ASP A 881 -15.75 11.26 -33.74
CA ASP A 881 -16.08 10.91 -32.36
C ASP A 881 -17.13 9.79 -32.35
N GLY A 882 -16.68 8.57 -32.07
CA GLY A 882 -17.52 7.38 -32.02
C GLY A 882 -18.24 7.06 -33.33
N PRO A 883 -17.54 6.88 -34.48
CA PRO A 883 -18.19 6.53 -35.73
C PRO A 883 -18.87 5.16 -35.62
N LYS A 884 -20.22 5.09 -35.69
CA LYS A 884 -20.95 3.83 -35.45
C LYS A 884 -21.26 3.02 -36.70
N ASN A 885 -21.50 3.67 -37.84
CA ASN A 885 -21.85 2.96 -39.07
C ASN A 885 -21.46 3.74 -40.33
N MET A 886 -21.51 3.09 -41.48
CA MET A 886 -21.15 3.67 -42.76
C MET A 886 -21.86 3.01 -43.94
N ALA A 887 -21.95 3.73 -45.05
CA ALA A 887 -22.48 3.22 -46.31
C ALA A 887 -21.66 3.71 -47.50
N LEU A 888 -21.57 2.89 -48.54
CA LEU A 888 -20.90 3.22 -49.80
C LEU A 888 -21.93 3.50 -50.89
N ALA A 889 -21.72 4.58 -51.64
CA ALA A 889 -22.50 4.91 -52.83
C ALA A 889 -21.95 4.18 -54.07
N SER A 890 -22.76 4.08 -55.13
CA SER A 890 -22.38 3.40 -56.38
C SER A 890 -21.23 4.07 -57.14
N ASP A 891 -20.97 5.36 -56.88
CA ASP A 891 -19.82 6.11 -57.41
C ASP A 891 -18.53 5.89 -56.60
N GLY A 892 -18.59 5.09 -55.53
CA GLY A 892 -17.48 4.80 -54.61
C GLY A 892 -17.35 5.78 -53.44
N SER A 893 -18.20 6.81 -53.33
CA SER A 893 -18.20 7.71 -52.17
C SER A 893 -18.55 6.96 -50.88
N LEU A 894 -17.88 7.33 -49.78
CA LEU A 894 -18.11 6.75 -48.45
C LEU A 894 -18.85 7.76 -47.57
N TYR A 895 -19.88 7.31 -46.89
CA TYR A 895 -20.67 8.10 -45.95
C TYR A 895 -20.51 7.47 -44.57
N VAL A 896 -19.97 8.23 -43.61
CA VAL A 896 -19.71 7.76 -42.23
C VAL A 896 -20.62 8.50 -41.26
N LEU A 897 -21.28 7.76 -40.38
CA LEU A 897 -22.02 8.33 -39.25
C LEU A 897 -21.06 8.63 -38.11
N ASP A 898 -20.82 9.91 -37.89
CA ASP A 898 -20.02 10.42 -36.80
C ASP A 898 -20.96 10.70 -35.60
N THR A 899 -21.30 9.62 -34.90
CA THR A 899 -22.51 9.54 -34.07
C THR A 899 -22.47 10.46 -32.86
N ASN A 900 -21.34 10.55 -32.14
CA ASN A 900 -21.25 11.43 -30.97
C ASN A 900 -21.15 12.92 -31.37
N ASN A 901 -20.75 13.20 -32.60
CA ASN A 901 -20.82 14.53 -33.20
C ASN A 901 -22.17 14.82 -33.88
N HIS A 902 -23.12 13.87 -33.85
CA HIS A 902 -24.47 14.04 -34.38
C HIS A 902 -24.48 14.48 -35.86
N ARG A 903 -23.64 13.88 -36.70
CA ARG A 903 -23.50 14.27 -38.11
C ARG A 903 -23.16 13.10 -39.04
N VAL A 904 -23.38 13.31 -40.34
CA VAL A 904 -22.91 12.46 -41.43
C VAL A 904 -21.71 13.14 -42.09
N GLU A 905 -20.65 12.38 -42.36
CA GLU A 905 -19.49 12.82 -43.14
C GLU A 905 -19.41 12.08 -44.48
N LYS A 906 -19.27 12.82 -45.58
CA LYS A 906 -19.09 12.28 -46.93
C LYS A 906 -17.63 12.40 -47.35
N PHE A 907 -17.11 11.30 -47.91
CA PHE A 907 -15.80 11.17 -48.52
C PHE A 907 -15.93 10.77 -49.98
N ASP A 908 -14.99 11.20 -50.82
CA ASP A 908 -14.91 10.77 -52.21
C ASP A 908 -14.34 9.35 -52.36
N ALA A 909 -14.31 8.84 -53.58
CA ALA A 909 -13.73 7.52 -53.90
C ALA A 909 -12.22 7.42 -53.56
N THR A 910 -11.52 8.55 -53.40
CA THR A 910 -10.13 8.61 -52.93
C THR A 910 -10.00 8.73 -51.40
N ARG A 911 -11.11 8.61 -50.68
CA ARG A 911 -11.22 8.71 -49.21
C ARG A 911 -10.86 10.08 -48.66
N LYS A 912 -10.96 11.14 -49.48
CA LYS A 912 -10.82 12.52 -49.01
C LYS A 912 -12.16 13.07 -48.55
N PHE A 913 -12.13 13.80 -47.43
CA PHE A 913 -13.30 14.48 -46.89
C PHE A 913 -13.85 15.48 -47.92
N VAL A 914 -15.16 15.41 -48.16
CA VAL A 914 -15.88 16.30 -49.06
C VAL A 914 -16.70 17.30 -48.26
N LYS A 915 -17.55 16.80 -47.34
CA LYS A 915 -18.40 17.64 -46.47
C LYS A 915 -19.01 16.84 -45.32
N ALA A 916 -19.55 17.57 -44.35
CA ALA A 916 -20.38 17.03 -43.27
C ALA A 916 -21.69 17.81 -43.14
N TRP A 917 -22.76 17.15 -42.69
CA TRP A 917 -24.02 17.80 -42.33
C TRP A 917 -24.68 17.09 -41.14
N GLY A 918 -25.55 17.82 -40.44
CA GLY A 918 -26.10 17.38 -39.17
C GLY A 918 -25.51 18.16 -37.98
N ALA A 919 -26.30 18.26 -36.92
CA ALA A 919 -25.92 18.80 -35.62
C ALA A 919 -26.85 18.20 -34.56
N GLN A 920 -26.45 18.25 -33.29
CA GLN A 920 -27.29 17.77 -32.20
C GLN A 920 -28.62 18.52 -32.14
N GLY A 921 -29.74 17.79 -32.12
CA GLY A 921 -31.07 18.35 -31.94
C GLY A 921 -32.16 17.53 -32.62
N ASN A 922 -33.38 18.07 -32.64
CA ASN A 922 -34.58 17.37 -33.09
C ASN A 922 -35.27 18.07 -34.28
N ALA A 923 -34.71 19.17 -34.78
CA ALA A 923 -35.22 19.85 -35.97
C ALA A 923 -34.91 19.02 -37.25
N PRO A 924 -35.56 19.29 -38.38
CA PRO A 924 -35.21 18.66 -39.67
C PRO A 924 -33.72 18.83 -40.00
N GLY A 925 -33.02 17.75 -40.33
CA GLY A 925 -31.59 17.76 -40.61
C GLY A 925 -30.67 17.84 -39.38
N GLN A 926 -31.22 17.73 -38.17
CA GLN A 926 -30.48 17.54 -36.92
C GLN A 926 -30.65 16.09 -36.43
N PHE A 927 -29.68 15.59 -35.68
CA PHE A 927 -29.66 14.21 -35.21
C PHE A 927 -29.46 14.10 -33.69
N ASN A 928 -29.91 12.99 -33.12
CA ASN A 928 -29.62 12.56 -31.76
C ASN A 928 -29.09 11.12 -31.77
N GLU A 929 -27.75 11.00 -31.76
CA GLU A 929 -26.98 9.79 -32.01
C GLU A 929 -27.54 8.94 -33.18
N PRO A 930 -27.29 9.33 -34.44
CA PRO A 930 -27.70 8.53 -35.59
C PRO A 930 -26.85 7.26 -35.69
N TRP A 931 -27.46 6.08 -35.84
CA TRP A 931 -26.73 4.79 -35.82
C TRP A 931 -26.83 4.01 -37.15
N GLY A 932 -27.87 4.24 -37.97
CA GLY A 932 -28.05 3.56 -39.25
C GLY A 932 -27.94 4.50 -40.44
N ILE A 933 -27.26 4.08 -41.52
CA ILE A 933 -27.17 4.84 -42.76
C ILE A 933 -27.25 3.90 -43.96
N ALA A 934 -27.96 4.33 -45.01
CA ALA A 934 -27.98 3.66 -46.31
C ALA A 934 -27.98 4.69 -47.44
N VAL A 935 -27.38 4.34 -48.58
CA VAL A 935 -27.36 5.19 -49.77
C VAL A 935 -28.00 4.44 -50.92
N ALA A 936 -29.03 5.03 -51.52
CA ALA A 936 -29.73 4.46 -52.67
C ALA A 936 -28.90 4.60 -53.96
N PRO A 937 -29.18 3.80 -55.00
CA PRO A 937 -28.47 3.88 -56.28
C PRO A 937 -28.57 5.24 -56.99
N ASP A 938 -29.58 6.05 -56.67
CA ASP A 938 -29.75 7.41 -57.19
C ASP A 938 -28.97 8.48 -56.40
N GLY A 939 -28.24 8.08 -55.36
CA GLY A 939 -27.46 8.96 -54.48
C GLY A 939 -28.23 9.51 -53.27
N THR A 940 -29.51 9.17 -53.10
CA THR A 940 -30.31 9.55 -51.93
C THR A 940 -29.75 8.89 -50.66
N VAL A 941 -29.62 9.65 -49.57
CA VAL A 941 -29.08 9.16 -48.29
C VAL A 941 -30.21 9.07 -47.26
N TYR A 942 -30.31 7.93 -46.59
CA TYR A 942 -31.25 7.70 -45.50
C TYR A 942 -30.50 7.46 -44.21
N VAL A 943 -30.94 8.12 -43.13
CA VAL A 943 -30.30 8.05 -41.82
C VAL A 943 -31.33 7.67 -40.76
N ALA A 944 -31.04 6.64 -39.97
CA ALA A 944 -31.79 6.28 -38.78
C ALA A 944 -31.32 7.15 -37.61
N ASP A 945 -32.16 8.10 -37.24
CA ASP A 945 -31.93 9.04 -36.16
C ASP A 945 -32.43 8.43 -34.84
N THR A 946 -31.60 7.53 -34.29
CA THR A 946 -31.97 6.52 -33.29
C THR A 946 -32.75 7.10 -32.11
N TRP A 947 -32.23 8.14 -31.46
CA TRP A 947 -32.87 8.72 -30.27
C TRP A 947 -33.82 9.87 -30.55
N ASN A 948 -34.03 10.22 -31.83
CA ASN A 948 -35.19 11.00 -32.26
C ASN A 948 -36.31 10.11 -32.83
N HIS A 949 -36.11 8.79 -32.87
CA HIS A 949 -37.14 7.82 -33.22
C HIS A 949 -37.73 8.03 -34.62
N ARG A 950 -36.86 8.34 -35.59
CA ARG A 950 -37.26 8.68 -36.95
C ARG A 950 -36.23 8.25 -37.98
N ILE A 951 -36.65 8.17 -39.24
CA ILE A 951 -35.80 8.06 -40.41
C ILE A 951 -35.79 9.41 -41.12
N GLU A 952 -34.60 9.92 -41.44
CA GLU A 952 -34.43 11.13 -42.23
C GLU A 952 -33.89 10.81 -43.62
N LYS A 953 -34.39 11.53 -44.63
CA LYS A 953 -34.02 11.40 -46.05
C LYS A 953 -33.33 12.68 -46.52
N PHE A 954 -32.21 12.52 -47.20
CA PHE A 954 -31.38 13.59 -47.75
C PHE A 954 -31.08 13.36 -49.22
N ASP A 955 -30.83 14.45 -49.96
CA ASP A 955 -30.24 14.33 -51.29
C ASP A 955 -28.74 13.97 -51.22
N GLN A 956 -28.13 13.71 -52.39
CA GLN A 956 -26.69 13.47 -52.52
C GLN A 956 -25.82 14.64 -52.00
N ASP A 957 -26.44 15.81 -51.84
CA ASP A 957 -25.83 17.02 -51.32
C ASP A 957 -26.03 17.24 -49.81
N GLY A 958 -26.64 16.29 -49.11
CA GLY A 958 -26.87 16.38 -47.67
C GLY A 958 -27.95 17.40 -47.28
N ASN A 959 -28.76 17.87 -48.24
CA ASN A 959 -29.92 18.69 -47.92
C ASN A 959 -31.07 17.80 -47.46
N PHE A 960 -31.71 18.20 -46.37
CA PHE A 960 -32.89 17.50 -45.84
C PHE A 960 -34.04 17.54 -46.85
N ILE A 961 -34.64 16.38 -47.13
CA ILE A 961 -35.82 16.24 -48.01
C ILE A 961 -37.07 16.01 -47.17
N SER A 962 -37.05 14.99 -46.31
CA SER A 962 -38.23 14.56 -45.53
C SER A 962 -37.80 13.69 -44.36
N ALA A 963 -38.67 13.53 -43.36
CA ALA A 963 -38.52 12.56 -42.28
C ALA A 963 -39.86 11.96 -41.92
N TRP A 964 -39.83 10.72 -41.43
CA TRP A 964 -40.99 10.02 -40.90
C TRP A 964 -40.59 9.19 -39.68
N GLY A 965 -41.58 8.88 -38.84
CA GLY A 965 -41.36 8.31 -37.52
C GLY A 965 -41.68 9.30 -36.41
N VAL A 966 -42.28 8.83 -35.33
CA VAL A 966 -42.57 9.58 -34.11
C VAL A 966 -42.23 8.74 -32.88
N PHE A 967 -41.84 9.40 -31.80
CA PHE A 967 -41.63 8.73 -30.51
C PHE A 967 -42.94 8.11 -29.99
N GLY A 968 -42.89 6.86 -29.54
CA GLY A 968 -43.93 6.18 -28.77
C GLY A 968 -43.37 5.67 -27.43
N ASP A 969 -44.13 5.83 -26.35
CA ASP A 969 -43.85 5.18 -25.04
C ASP A 969 -43.97 3.65 -25.20
N VAL A 970 -43.36 2.80 -24.37
CA VAL A 970 -43.34 1.32 -24.60
C VAL A 970 -44.25 0.57 -23.62
N GLY A 971 -45.17 -0.26 -24.14
CA GLY A 971 -46.09 -1.14 -23.40
C GLY A 971 -46.72 -2.22 -24.32
N GLU A 972 -47.55 -3.14 -23.81
CA GLU A 972 -48.04 -4.32 -24.58
C GLU A 972 -49.08 -4.05 -25.70
N ALA A 973 -49.31 -2.79 -26.12
CA ALA A 973 -50.44 -2.42 -27.00
C ALA A 973 -50.07 -1.64 -28.30
N TYR A 974 -48.83 -1.69 -28.79
CA TYR A 974 -48.31 -0.76 -29.83
C TYR A 974 -48.36 -1.25 -31.28
N ASP A 975 -48.93 -2.42 -31.54
CA ASP A 975 -48.78 -3.13 -32.82
C ASP A 975 -49.57 -2.52 -34.02
N GLN A 976 -50.13 -1.32 -33.90
CA GLN A 976 -51.01 -0.74 -34.93
C GLN A 976 -50.49 0.52 -35.62
N ASN A 977 -49.47 1.21 -35.09
CA ASN A 977 -48.89 2.39 -35.74
C ASN A 977 -47.44 2.14 -36.16
N LEU A 978 -47.24 1.79 -37.44
CA LEU A 978 -45.93 1.54 -38.03
C LEU A 978 -45.06 2.81 -38.19
N LEU A 979 -45.57 3.98 -37.82
CA LEU A 979 -44.78 5.22 -37.72
C LEU A 979 -44.29 5.49 -36.29
N GLN A 980 -44.67 4.68 -35.29
CA GLN A 980 -44.07 4.77 -33.95
C GLN A 980 -42.82 3.90 -33.89
N LEU A 981 -41.66 4.53 -33.95
CA LEU A 981 -40.36 3.84 -33.92
C LEU A 981 -39.75 3.91 -32.52
N TYR A 982 -39.02 2.88 -32.13
CA TYR A 982 -38.26 2.84 -30.89
C TYR A 982 -36.81 2.44 -31.13
N GLY A 983 -35.96 3.46 -31.28
CA GLY A 983 -34.53 3.26 -31.53
C GLY A 983 -34.25 2.53 -32.84
N PRO A 984 -34.64 3.06 -34.02
CA PRO A 984 -34.27 2.45 -35.30
C PRO A 984 -32.76 2.50 -35.50
N ARG A 985 -32.10 1.40 -35.88
CA ARG A 985 -30.62 1.30 -35.89
C ARG A 985 -29.97 0.88 -37.20
N ALA A 986 -30.66 0.15 -38.07
CA ALA A 986 -30.14 -0.22 -39.38
C ALA A 986 -31.17 0.01 -40.48
N ILE A 987 -30.66 0.31 -41.68
CA ILE A 987 -31.43 0.50 -42.89
C ILE A 987 -30.73 -0.30 -43.99
N ALA A 988 -31.47 -1.14 -44.70
CA ALA A 988 -31.05 -1.73 -45.97
C ALA A 988 -32.01 -1.27 -47.09
N ILE A 989 -31.53 -1.28 -48.33
CA ILE A 989 -32.32 -0.89 -49.51
C ILE A 989 -32.31 -2.05 -50.49
N ASP A 990 -33.49 -2.49 -50.93
CA ASP A 990 -33.63 -3.57 -51.91
C ASP A 990 -33.48 -3.08 -53.36
N LYS A 991 -33.65 -3.99 -54.33
CA LYS A 991 -33.47 -3.67 -55.76
C LYS A 991 -34.60 -2.82 -56.32
N GLU A 992 -35.76 -2.83 -55.66
CA GLU A 992 -36.96 -2.07 -55.97
C GLU A 992 -36.91 -0.65 -55.40
N GLY A 993 -35.98 -0.40 -54.47
CA GLY A 993 -35.76 0.89 -53.81
C GLY A 993 -36.59 1.08 -52.54
N ASN A 994 -37.14 0.01 -51.98
CA ASN A 994 -37.80 0.03 -50.67
C ASN A 994 -36.75 -0.06 -49.56
N LEU A 995 -37.09 0.54 -48.41
CA LEU A 995 -36.23 0.61 -47.24
C LEU A 995 -36.67 -0.42 -46.20
N TRP A 996 -35.71 -1.21 -45.74
CA TRP A 996 -35.90 -2.21 -44.70
C TRP A 996 -35.23 -1.73 -43.43
N VAL A 997 -36.04 -1.35 -42.45
CA VAL A 997 -35.60 -0.67 -41.23
C VAL A 997 -35.71 -1.61 -40.04
N ALA A 998 -34.60 -1.77 -39.30
CA ALA A 998 -34.61 -2.45 -38.01
C ALA A 998 -35.11 -1.50 -36.92
N ASP A 999 -36.37 -1.68 -36.50
CA ASP A 999 -37.02 -0.95 -35.40
C ASP A 999 -36.69 -1.64 -34.07
N THR A 1000 -35.43 -1.48 -33.65
CA THR A 1000 -34.75 -2.39 -32.72
C THR A 1000 -35.47 -2.60 -31.39
N GLY A 1001 -35.93 -1.54 -30.70
CA GLY A 1001 -36.57 -1.75 -29.40
C GLY A 1001 -38.06 -2.06 -29.48
N ASN A 1002 -38.65 -2.08 -30.68
CA ASN A 1002 -39.94 -2.74 -30.93
C ASN A 1002 -39.76 -4.16 -31.52
N GLU A 1003 -38.51 -4.64 -31.63
CA GLU A 1003 -38.16 -6.02 -31.98
C GLU A 1003 -38.73 -6.52 -33.31
N ARG A 1004 -38.77 -5.62 -34.31
CA ARG A 1004 -39.34 -5.87 -35.65
C ARG A 1004 -38.54 -5.22 -36.77
N ILE A 1005 -38.76 -5.70 -37.99
CA ILE A 1005 -38.27 -5.11 -39.24
C ILE A 1005 -39.47 -4.52 -39.98
N ILE A 1006 -39.36 -3.28 -40.43
CA ILE A 1006 -40.43 -2.59 -41.19
C ILE A 1006 -39.94 -2.29 -42.59
N GLU A 1007 -40.74 -2.65 -43.59
CA GLU A 1007 -40.53 -2.27 -44.99
C GLU A 1007 -41.25 -0.95 -45.28
N TYR A 1008 -40.53 0.03 -45.83
CA TYR A 1008 -41.07 1.31 -46.27
C TYR A 1008 -40.84 1.52 -47.76
N SER A 1009 -41.78 2.20 -48.42
CA SER A 1009 -41.52 2.76 -49.74
C SER A 1009 -40.45 3.87 -49.67
N SER A 1010 -39.89 4.25 -50.82
CA SER A 1010 -38.96 5.39 -50.93
C SER A 1010 -39.53 6.75 -50.49
N GLN A 1011 -40.84 6.85 -50.25
CA GLN A 1011 -41.51 8.04 -49.74
C GLN A 1011 -41.80 7.98 -48.22
N GLY A 1012 -41.45 6.88 -47.54
CA GLY A 1012 -41.65 6.72 -46.10
C GLY A 1012 -43.01 6.13 -45.70
N GLU A 1013 -43.80 5.66 -46.67
CA GLU A 1013 -45.04 4.92 -46.39
C GLU A 1013 -44.73 3.46 -46.02
N PRO A 1014 -45.24 2.94 -44.88
CA PRO A 1014 -45.01 1.55 -44.48
C PRO A 1014 -45.74 0.60 -45.43
N LEU A 1015 -45.03 -0.41 -45.92
CA LEU A 1015 -45.52 -1.43 -46.86
C LEU A 1015 -45.89 -2.72 -46.12
N ASP A 1016 -44.98 -3.22 -45.29
CA ASP A 1016 -45.18 -4.44 -44.51
C ASP A 1016 -44.32 -4.46 -43.23
N VAL A 1017 -44.58 -5.41 -42.33
CA VAL A 1017 -43.87 -5.59 -41.06
C VAL A 1017 -43.59 -7.07 -40.82
N TYR A 1018 -42.35 -7.35 -40.41
CA TYR A 1018 -41.86 -8.70 -40.16
C TYR A 1018 -41.22 -8.77 -38.78
N GLY A 1019 -41.39 -9.88 -38.07
CA GLY A 1019 -40.80 -10.06 -36.74
C GLY A 1019 -41.79 -10.14 -35.60
N GLY A 1020 -41.33 -9.72 -34.42
CA GLY A 1020 -42.04 -9.78 -33.15
C GLY A 1020 -41.12 -10.31 -32.05
N THR A 1021 -41.38 -9.89 -30.81
CA THR A 1021 -40.63 -10.29 -29.61
C THR A 1021 -40.53 -11.80 -29.46
N GLY A 1022 -39.31 -12.33 -29.40
CA GLY A 1022 -39.07 -13.71 -28.98
C GLY A 1022 -37.86 -14.39 -29.59
N ALA A 1023 -37.72 -15.67 -29.31
CA ALA A 1023 -36.59 -16.51 -29.74
C ALA A 1023 -36.99 -17.55 -30.81
N ALA A 1024 -38.26 -17.61 -31.22
CA ALA A 1024 -38.66 -18.49 -32.32
C ALA A 1024 -38.08 -18.01 -33.66
N VAL A 1025 -38.09 -18.89 -34.67
CA VAL A 1025 -37.69 -18.50 -36.04
C VAL A 1025 -38.66 -17.43 -36.55
N GLY A 1026 -38.13 -16.36 -37.12
CA GLY A 1026 -38.90 -15.18 -37.55
C GLY A 1026 -39.26 -14.21 -36.42
N GLN A 1027 -38.90 -14.49 -35.16
CA GLN A 1027 -38.97 -13.55 -34.03
C GLN A 1027 -37.58 -13.02 -33.68
N PHE A 1028 -37.52 -11.84 -33.05
CA PHE A 1028 -36.26 -11.15 -32.73
C PHE A 1028 -36.22 -10.67 -31.27
N LEU A 1029 -35.00 -10.53 -30.74
CA LEU A 1029 -34.67 -9.77 -29.54
C LEU A 1029 -33.48 -8.86 -29.85
N GLU A 1030 -33.74 -7.56 -29.89
CA GLU A 1030 -32.77 -6.53 -30.27
C GLU A 1030 -32.17 -6.76 -31.69
N PRO A 1031 -32.99 -6.71 -32.75
CA PRO A 1031 -32.50 -6.72 -34.11
C PRO A 1031 -31.74 -5.42 -34.41
N VAL A 1032 -30.41 -5.47 -34.53
CA VAL A 1032 -29.58 -4.26 -34.71
C VAL A 1032 -29.19 -4.04 -36.16
N GLY A 1033 -28.85 -5.10 -36.88
CA GLY A 1033 -28.27 -5.05 -38.22
C GLY A 1033 -29.12 -5.80 -39.23
N ILE A 1034 -29.25 -5.25 -40.44
CA ILE A 1034 -29.88 -5.89 -41.58
C ILE A 1034 -29.00 -5.71 -42.82
N ALA A 1035 -28.82 -6.78 -43.60
CA ALA A 1035 -28.09 -6.76 -44.87
C ALA A 1035 -28.84 -7.59 -45.91
N ILE A 1036 -28.78 -7.17 -47.18
CA ILE A 1036 -29.40 -7.88 -48.30
C ILE A 1036 -28.27 -8.38 -49.22
N GLY A 1037 -28.22 -9.70 -49.41
CA GLY A 1037 -27.23 -10.34 -50.29
C GLY A 1037 -27.51 -10.10 -51.77
N ALA A 1038 -26.51 -10.30 -52.63
CA ALA A 1038 -26.69 -10.21 -54.09
C ALA A 1038 -27.74 -11.19 -54.64
N ASP A 1039 -27.93 -12.32 -53.93
CA ASP A 1039 -28.95 -13.34 -54.19
C ASP A 1039 -30.38 -12.92 -53.77
N GLY A 1040 -30.53 -11.77 -53.09
CA GLY A 1040 -31.81 -11.26 -52.62
C GLY A 1040 -32.22 -11.76 -51.23
N ASN A 1041 -31.35 -12.50 -50.54
CA ASN A 1041 -31.62 -12.99 -49.19
C ASN A 1041 -31.36 -11.90 -48.15
N PHE A 1042 -32.20 -11.85 -47.12
CA PHE A 1042 -32.08 -10.95 -45.98
C PHE A 1042 -31.32 -11.63 -44.85
N TYR A 1043 -30.38 -10.91 -44.24
CA TYR A 1043 -29.63 -11.34 -43.07
C TYR A 1043 -29.97 -10.36 -41.95
N VAL A 1044 -30.53 -10.86 -40.85
CA VAL A 1044 -30.95 -10.04 -39.71
C VAL A 1044 -30.15 -10.46 -38.47
N ALA A 1045 -29.41 -9.50 -37.90
CA ALA A 1045 -28.64 -9.66 -36.68
C ALA A 1045 -29.55 -9.59 -35.45
N ASP A 1046 -29.92 -10.76 -34.93
CA ASP A 1046 -30.79 -10.96 -33.78
C ASP A 1046 -29.93 -11.08 -32.50
N THR A 1047 -29.47 -9.91 -32.05
CA THR A 1047 -28.25 -9.78 -31.26
C THR A 1047 -28.34 -10.40 -29.87
N TRP A 1048 -29.47 -10.21 -29.17
CA TRP A 1048 -29.64 -10.77 -27.83
C TRP A 1048 -30.00 -12.25 -27.84
N ASN A 1049 -30.56 -12.76 -28.94
CA ASN A 1049 -30.65 -14.20 -29.21
C ASN A 1049 -29.31 -14.80 -29.70
N ARG A 1050 -28.27 -13.98 -29.88
CA ARG A 1050 -26.91 -14.41 -30.28
C ARG A 1050 -26.90 -15.17 -31.60
N ARG A 1051 -27.67 -14.72 -32.57
CA ARG A 1051 -27.78 -15.38 -33.87
C ARG A 1051 -28.00 -14.40 -35.00
N ILE A 1052 -27.79 -14.88 -36.22
CA ILE A 1052 -28.24 -14.22 -37.45
C ILE A 1052 -29.28 -15.13 -38.09
N GLN A 1053 -30.42 -14.56 -38.43
CA GLN A 1053 -31.46 -15.24 -39.20
C GLN A 1053 -31.38 -14.81 -40.66
N VAL A 1054 -31.41 -15.79 -41.56
CA VAL A 1054 -31.34 -15.59 -43.00
C VAL A 1054 -32.71 -15.92 -43.59
N PHE A 1055 -33.25 -15.01 -44.39
CA PHE A 1055 -34.55 -15.13 -45.04
C PHE A 1055 -34.42 -14.99 -46.56
N ASP A 1056 -35.36 -15.55 -47.31
CA ASP A 1056 -35.44 -15.33 -48.76
C ASP A 1056 -36.06 -13.98 -49.11
N ALA A 1057 -36.22 -13.70 -50.41
CA ALA A 1057 -36.79 -12.45 -50.91
C ALA A 1057 -38.26 -12.21 -50.51
N SER A 1058 -38.98 -13.23 -50.04
CA SER A 1058 -40.34 -13.13 -49.49
C SER A 1058 -40.33 -13.10 -47.94
N PHE A 1059 -39.15 -12.95 -47.35
CA PHE A 1059 -38.90 -12.98 -45.91
C PHE A 1059 -39.25 -14.32 -45.23
N GLU A 1060 -39.23 -15.42 -45.99
CA GLU A 1060 -39.39 -16.76 -45.44
C GLU A 1060 -38.05 -17.30 -44.92
N PRO A 1061 -38.00 -17.96 -43.75
CA PRO A 1061 -36.75 -18.34 -43.10
C PRO A 1061 -36.01 -19.45 -43.88
N LEU A 1062 -34.73 -19.20 -44.18
CA LEU A 1062 -33.83 -20.12 -44.88
C LEU A 1062 -32.83 -20.81 -43.96
N GLN A 1063 -32.18 -20.04 -43.08
CA GLN A 1063 -31.07 -20.52 -42.26
C GLN A 1063 -30.94 -19.70 -40.97
N GLN A 1064 -30.37 -20.31 -39.94
CA GLN A 1064 -29.90 -19.64 -38.73
C GLN A 1064 -28.40 -19.88 -38.57
N ILE A 1065 -27.66 -18.83 -38.17
CA ILE A 1065 -26.23 -18.88 -37.88
C ILE A 1065 -26.04 -18.39 -36.43
N ASP A 1066 -25.56 -19.27 -35.55
CA ASP A 1066 -25.32 -18.89 -34.16
C ASP A 1066 -24.02 -18.09 -34.02
N ILE A 1067 -24.07 -17.00 -33.26
CA ILE A 1067 -22.98 -16.06 -33.02
C ILE A 1067 -22.61 -16.06 -31.54
N GLU A 1068 -21.82 -17.04 -31.14
CA GLU A 1068 -21.29 -17.16 -29.78
C GLU A 1068 -20.46 -15.94 -29.33
N ALA A 1069 -19.92 -15.15 -30.25
CA ALA A 1069 -19.15 -13.95 -29.93
C ALA A 1069 -19.98 -12.84 -29.24
N TRP A 1070 -21.28 -12.77 -29.48
CA TRP A 1070 -22.15 -11.70 -28.96
C TRP A 1070 -22.63 -11.98 -27.53
N ASP A 1071 -21.74 -11.97 -26.54
CA ASP A 1071 -22.09 -12.23 -25.14
C ASP A 1071 -22.60 -10.97 -24.39
N SER A 1072 -22.36 -9.78 -24.94
CA SER A 1072 -22.71 -8.51 -24.32
C SER A 1072 -24.20 -8.18 -24.39
N GLN A 1073 -24.73 -7.70 -23.28
CA GLN A 1073 -26.08 -7.13 -23.18
C GLN A 1073 -26.08 -5.59 -23.29
N SER A 1074 -24.92 -4.97 -23.59
CA SER A 1074 -24.82 -3.51 -23.79
C SER A 1074 -25.82 -3.04 -24.84
N VAL A 1075 -26.59 -2.00 -24.52
CA VAL A 1075 -27.53 -1.38 -25.48
C VAL A 1075 -26.82 -0.42 -26.45
N VAL A 1076 -25.56 -0.05 -26.16
CA VAL A 1076 -24.79 0.97 -26.90
C VAL A 1076 -23.76 0.35 -27.84
N ASN A 1077 -23.09 -0.71 -27.40
CA ASN A 1077 -21.98 -1.34 -28.11
C ASN A 1077 -22.51 -2.50 -28.95
N LYS A 1078 -23.15 -2.16 -30.07
CA LYS A 1078 -23.85 -3.15 -30.88
C LYS A 1078 -23.08 -3.52 -32.16
N PRO A 1079 -23.17 -4.78 -32.59
CA PRO A 1079 -22.52 -5.27 -33.79
C PRO A 1079 -23.34 -4.94 -35.05
N TYR A 1080 -22.67 -4.92 -36.19
CA TYR A 1080 -23.25 -4.80 -37.52
C TYR A 1080 -22.81 -5.96 -38.40
N ILE A 1081 -23.51 -6.10 -39.53
CA ILE A 1081 -23.30 -7.18 -40.49
C ILE A 1081 -23.18 -6.64 -41.91
N ALA A 1082 -22.39 -7.32 -42.75
CA ALA A 1082 -22.30 -7.07 -44.19
C ALA A 1082 -22.13 -8.39 -44.94
N VAL A 1083 -22.60 -8.45 -46.18
CA VAL A 1083 -22.57 -9.67 -47.02
C VAL A 1083 -21.89 -9.35 -48.34
N ASP A 1084 -20.95 -10.19 -48.77
CA ASP A 1084 -20.26 -10.04 -50.06
C ASP A 1084 -21.04 -10.65 -51.23
N ALA A 1085 -20.55 -10.46 -52.45
CA ALA A 1085 -21.19 -10.94 -53.67
C ALA A 1085 -21.27 -12.47 -53.76
N GLU A 1086 -20.36 -13.17 -53.09
CA GLU A 1086 -20.32 -14.63 -52.99
C GLU A 1086 -21.26 -15.18 -51.89
N GLY A 1087 -21.82 -14.32 -51.04
CA GLY A 1087 -22.71 -14.68 -49.94
C GLY A 1087 -21.96 -15.04 -48.64
N ASN A 1088 -20.70 -14.62 -48.47
CA ASN A 1088 -20.03 -14.68 -47.18
C ASN A 1088 -20.47 -13.51 -46.31
N LEU A 1089 -20.61 -13.79 -45.02
CA LEU A 1089 -21.15 -12.89 -44.01
C LEU A 1089 -20.04 -12.39 -43.09
N TYR A 1090 -19.94 -11.08 -42.93
CA TYR A 1090 -18.99 -10.42 -42.05
C TYR A 1090 -19.73 -9.82 -40.87
N VAL A 1091 -19.21 -10.04 -39.68
CA VAL A 1091 -19.86 -9.69 -38.42
C VAL A 1091 -18.86 -9.02 -37.51
N THR A 1092 -19.21 -7.87 -36.94
CA THR A 1092 -18.38 -7.24 -35.91
C THR A 1092 -18.67 -7.81 -34.52
N ASP A 1093 -17.64 -7.87 -33.69
CA ASP A 1093 -17.73 -8.20 -32.27
C ASP A 1093 -17.09 -7.03 -31.48
N PRO A 1094 -17.87 -5.98 -31.17
CA PRO A 1094 -17.35 -4.75 -30.58
C PRO A 1094 -16.57 -4.98 -29.28
N GLU A 1095 -17.10 -5.82 -28.38
CA GLU A 1095 -16.49 -6.07 -27.06
C GLU A 1095 -15.43 -7.17 -27.07
N GLY A 1096 -15.38 -7.99 -28.13
CA GLY A 1096 -14.28 -8.88 -28.42
C GLY A 1096 -13.14 -8.24 -29.23
N TYR A 1097 -13.27 -6.96 -29.59
CA TYR A 1097 -12.26 -6.19 -30.35
C TYR A 1097 -11.89 -6.82 -31.71
N ARG A 1098 -12.84 -7.51 -32.34
CA ARG A 1098 -12.57 -8.38 -33.49
C ARG A 1098 -13.70 -8.38 -34.52
N VAL A 1099 -13.39 -8.92 -35.70
CA VAL A 1099 -14.35 -9.18 -36.79
C VAL A 1099 -14.29 -10.66 -37.16
N ILE A 1100 -15.45 -11.21 -37.51
CA ILE A 1100 -15.64 -12.62 -37.81
C ILE A 1100 -16.25 -12.75 -39.21
N LYS A 1101 -15.64 -13.60 -40.03
CA LYS A 1101 -16.13 -13.94 -41.37
C LYS A 1101 -16.71 -15.36 -41.36
N PHE A 1102 -17.94 -15.50 -41.85
CA PHE A 1102 -18.65 -16.76 -42.07
C PHE A 1102 -18.81 -17.04 -43.56
N GLY A 1103 -18.73 -18.30 -43.97
CA GLY A 1103 -19.13 -18.72 -45.31
C GLY A 1103 -20.66 -18.79 -45.45
N LYS A 1104 -21.15 -18.96 -46.69
CA LYS A 1104 -22.59 -19.16 -46.98
C LYS A 1104 -23.18 -20.40 -46.27
N ASP A 1105 -22.34 -21.34 -45.86
CA ASP A 1105 -22.73 -22.51 -45.06
C ASP A 1105 -22.83 -22.23 -43.54
N GLY A 1106 -22.62 -20.98 -43.10
CA GLY A 1106 -22.65 -20.57 -41.70
C GLY A 1106 -21.39 -20.95 -40.90
N GLN A 1107 -20.34 -21.46 -41.54
CA GLN A 1107 -19.10 -21.87 -40.87
C GLN A 1107 -18.08 -20.73 -40.81
N VAL A 1108 -17.35 -20.62 -39.69
CA VAL A 1108 -16.30 -19.61 -39.49
C VAL A 1108 -15.12 -19.85 -40.46
N ARG A 1109 -14.75 -18.80 -41.21
CA ARG A 1109 -13.63 -18.82 -42.16
C ARG A 1109 -12.40 -18.08 -41.63
N ALA A 1110 -12.60 -16.92 -41.03
CA ALA A 1110 -11.53 -16.10 -40.47
C ALA A 1110 -12.03 -15.27 -39.29
N VAL A 1111 -11.14 -15.02 -38.33
CA VAL A 1111 -11.35 -14.11 -37.20
C VAL A 1111 -10.08 -13.27 -37.03
N TRP A 1112 -10.21 -11.96 -36.83
CA TRP A 1112 -9.05 -11.08 -36.61
C TRP A 1112 -9.43 -9.83 -35.83
N GLY A 1113 -8.41 -9.16 -35.30
CA GLY A 1113 -8.56 -8.00 -34.42
C GLY A 1113 -8.19 -8.34 -32.98
N ILE A 1114 -7.43 -7.45 -32.37
CA ILE A 1114 -7.03 -7.46 -30.96
C ILE A 1114 -7.25 -6.05 -30.39
N PRO A 1115 -7.43 -5.87 -29.08
CA PRO A 1115 -7.52 -4.54 -28.47
C PRO A 1115 -6.28 -3.69 -28.78
N GLY A 1116 -6.48 -2.44 -29.18
CA GLY A 1116 -5.40 -1.49 -29.46
C GLY A 1116 -5.73 -0.50 -30.57
N SER A 1117 -4.74 0.31 -30.95
CA SER A 1117 -4.85 1.40 -31.94
C SER A 1117 -3.91 1.27 -33.16
N SER A 1118 -3.17 0.17 -33.27
CA SER A 1118 -2.37 -0.17 -34.46
C SER A 1118 -3.26 -0.57 -35.64
N LEU A 1119 -2.67 -0.83 -36.82
CA LEU A 1119 -3.40 -1.32 -37.99
C LEU A 1119 -3.82 -2.80 -37.89
N THR A 1120 -3.30 -3.57 -36.92
CA THR A 1120 -3.76 -4.94 -36.60
C THR A 1120 -4.84 -4.98 -35.52
N SER A 1121 -5.09 -3.85 -34.86
CA SER A 1121 -5.90 -3.79 -33.64
C SER A 1121 -7.09 -2.84 -33.78
N MET A 1122 -8.09 -3.07 -32.94
CA MET A 1122 -9.36 -2.33 -32.90
C MET A 1122 -9.76 -2.12 -31.44
N GLN A 1123 -10.45 -1.05 -31.13
CA GLN A 1123 -10.92 -0.76 -29.77
C GLN A 1123 -12.43 -0.92 -29.63
N LEU A 1124 -13.21 -0.63 -30.67
CA LEU A 1124 -14.66 -0.89 -30.66
C LEU A 1124 -15.18 -1.02 -32.09
N PRO A 1125 -14.89 -2.14 -32.78
CA PRO A 1125 -15.37 -2.34 -34.15
C PRO A 1125 -16.89 -2.47 -34.16
N THR A 1126 -17.58 -1.54 -34.80
CA THR A 1126 -19.05 -1.48 -34.85
C THR A 1126 -19.54 -1.61 -36.29
N GLY A 1127 -19.67 -0.50 -37.01
CA GLY A 1127 -20.14 -0.47 -38.40
C GLY A 1127 -19.27 -1.26 -39.35
N ILE A 1128 -19.88 -1.87 -40.36
CA ILE A 1128 -19.19 -2.68 -41.35
C ILE A 1128 -19.83 -2.54 -42.73
N ALA A 1129 -19.02 -2.35 -43.77
CA ALA A 1129 -19.47 -2.21 -45.14
C ALA A 1129 -18.48 -2.82 -46.13
N LEU A 1130 -18.96 -3.16 -47.33
CA LEU A 1130 -18.17 -3.74 -48.42
C LEU A 1130 -18.29 -2.89 -49.69
N ASP A 1131 -17.19 -2.74 -50.43
CA ASP A 1131 -17.23 -2.18 -51.78
C ASP A 1131 -17.44 -3.26 -52.86
N ALA A 1132 -17.63 -2.83 -54.11
CA ALA A 1132 -17.86 -3.73 -55.24
C ALA A 1132 -16.68 -4.66 -55.57
N GLN A 1133 -15.49 -4.42 -55.00
CA GLN A 1133 -14.30 -5.27 -55.14
C GLN A 1133 -14.15 -6.24 -53.95
N GLY A 1134 -15.03 -6.15 -52.95
CA GLY A 1134 -15.00 -6.96 -51.74
C GLY A 1134 -14.05 -6.43 -50.66
N ASN A 1135 -13.57 -5.19 -50.76
CA ASN A 1135 -12.77 -4.59 -49.68
C ASN A 1135 -13.70 -4.22 -48.52
N LEU A 1136 -13.21 -4.45 -47.31
CA LEU A 1136 -13.98 -4.34 -46.08
C LEU A 1136 -13.65 -3.05 -45.34
N TYR A 1137 -14.68 -2.33 -44.92
CA TYR A 1137 -14.59 -1.09 -44.16
C TYR A 1137 -15.18 -1.35 -42.77
N ILE A 1138 -14.43 -1.01 -41.72
CA ILE A 1138 -14.83 -1.24 -40.33
C ILE A 1138 -14.76 0.07 -39.55
N ALA A 1139 -15.85 0.45 -38.89
CA ALA A 1139 -15.90 1.60 -38.01
C ALA A 1139 -15.29 1.20 -36.67
N ASP A 1140 -14.05 1.61 -36.41
CA ASP A 1140 -13.36 1.37 -35.15
C ASP A 1140 -13.68 2.52 -34.19
N ALA A 1141 -14.90 2.48 -33.64
CA ALA A 1141 -15.52 3.59 -32.93
C ALA A 1141 -14.68 4.06 -31.74
N GLY A 1142 -14.00 3.13 -31.04
CA GLY A 1142 -13.16 3.45 -29.89
C GLY A 1142 -11.85 4.16 -30.24
N ASN A 1143 -11.40 4.06 -31.49
CA ASN A 1143 -10.22 4.75 -32.00
C ASN A 1143 -10.57 5.90 -32.95
N ASN A 1144 -11.85 6.26 -33.09
CA ASN A 1144 -12.32 7.39 -33.89
C ASN A 1144 -11.83 7.35 -35.35
N ARG A 1145 -11.88 6.16 -35.99
CA ARG A 1145 -11.39 5.93 -37.35
C ARG A 1145 -12.20 4.88 -38.08
N VAL A 1146 -12.08 4.85 -39.40
CA VAL A 1146 -12.52 3.72 -40.24
C VAL A 1146 -11.30 2.98 -40.79
N LEU A 1147 -11.26 1.66 -40.61
CA LEU A 1147 -10.21 0.78 -41.13
C LEU A 1147 -10.65 0.16 -42.45
N ILE A 1148 -9.71 0.08 -43.41
CA ILE A 1148 -9.93 -0.54 -44.72
C ILE A 1148 -9.05 -1.77 -44.86
N PHE A 1149 -9.66 -2.91 -45.17
CA PHE A 1149 -9.00 -4.18 -45.42
C PHE A 1149 -9.26 -4.63 -46.86
N ASP A 1150 -8.25 -5.24 -47.49
CA ASP A 1150 -8.45 -6.00 -48.73
C ASP A 1150 -9.41 -7.16 -48.50
N ALA A 1151 -10.03 -7.63 -49.58
CA ALA A 1151 -10.85 -8.84 -49.57
C ALA A 1151 -10.12 -10.01 -48.85
N VAL A 1152 -10.66 -10.43 -47.70
CA VAL A 1152 -10.06 -11.48 -46.85
C VAL A 1152 -10.37 -12.84 -47.46
N ARG A 1153 -9.39 -13.48 -48.12
CA ARG A 1153 -9.61 -14.68 -48.98
C ARG A 1153 -9.52 -16.05 -48.30
N GLN A 1154 -9.39 -16.13 -46.97
CA GLN A 1154 -9.34 -17.43 -46.27
C GLN A 1154 -10.70 -17.86 -45.72
#